data_AF-A0A6P8UN86-F1
#
_entry.id   AF-A0A6P8UN86-F1
#
_cell.length_a   1.000
_cell.length_b   1.000
_cell.length_c   1.000
_cell.angle_alpha   90.00
_cell.angle_beta   90.00
_cell.angle_gamma   90.00
#
_symmetry.space_group_name_H-M   'P 1'
#
loop_
_entity.id
_entity.type
_entity.pdbx_description
1 polymer ?
#
loop_
_entity_poly.entity_id
_entity_poly.type
_entity_poly.pdbx_seq_one_letter_code
_entity_poly.pdbx_strand_id
1 'polypeptide(L)'
;MMKTFQLTFHDFPSTLKPSLHFSTKLQISRYDRNPLSSQDLKPSVIIEVTQSTNTRNSVPTTLTLPVPQDGNIHIQFELHDQVEMLFIQATFQSSEYTLTVYNNQPSPSGSYIQISPVNTSPAQIGLPLQLEVKSTFQPTALHFVVSSRGQVVAAGTKNSSSFSLTPTLSWSPEACVTVYCVLSDGEVTSDTAHIPVNKNNYVSVSWNLNKAQPGEQVWLTVNALQPGSQVGIVVIGEHDDGPQDDLDFNMEKDCNIKMLTNARLYKKKQPDGPDYGDAQMVERFWSRWMDATESLLWFDTSISDQPMKSEKITVPDGVTSLRAAALVMSDNLGLGFTPLPQKLTVSKDFSLSLDVPSYLIRGEEIVLEVNIINHLEHDIEVILLLLTSEVYKFVLAYKGDVSGVNAQKLTLRSHVSASALFPIRPVALGEIEISVDAVSAEASDSLVWIVNVKPEGVKQSLSETLFLEVEPLKLNSSTSISFSFPPDVVQGSQRAHVALVGDILGFSIRNLDSLLQMPLDSGEQNLIHFAPNIYVLQYLNKSGTTPDEEEIRGRALGHMLEVYQKQLSYQREDGSFSPFGSSDTSGSIWLTAFVLKCFLQAKPFMQIEQSVLTRAVTWLLKHQGPQGEFREVGKLIHTEMQEALDSGQVGLTAFVLMALLEDESYADPGNLSLAQSYLENKVASGGVSNYSLCLTAYALALANSPEAGPALEELTSRADYKDGVMLWTSSASLESHDLEPSSAQIEMASYVLLALYKRGSFVEAIQLLIWLTKQINHIGGYRTTQDTVVALQALACYAAFSGANAIDLRLNITAPESQFASLFSINSSTYLAYQRREMNTDTDINLNIYMEGRGFAIFQMNIFYNLESKAFSQILQLAKEEEAFTLDVDVSEEKDHNHVMLSICTGLKNNVGISHTGMVILDVGMLSGFSPSPGAAAPTELIRKMDILPEKVSLYLDSLNKSEVCIMLPLIRKYKVARVQDAMVKVYDYSEPTRTASRTYNSDALHNMKACFFCGENCDRCRPGITITMSSPLLSSSNSRNDYSIPCLFLGVTAFFIRV
;
A
#
# COMPACT_ATOMS: atom_id res chain seq x y z
N MET A 1 -44.66 1.61 -6.23
CA MET A 1 -44.87 1.34 -4.80
C MET A 1 -43.66 0.57 -4.31
N MET A 2 -42.82 1.16 -3.46
CA MET A 2 -41.71 0.44 -2.85
C MET A 2 -42.26 -0.58 -1.86
N LYS A 3 -41.83 -1.84 -1.96
CA LYS A 3 -42.16 -2.87 -0.96
C LYS A 3 -41.47 -2.47 0.36
N THR A 4 -42.23 -2.27 1.42
CA THR A 4 -41.70 -1.83 2.73
C THR A 4 -41.04 -2.97 3.51
N PHE A 5 -41.45 -4.21 3.24
CA PHE A 5 -41.02 -5.41 3.97
C PHE A 5 -40.40 -6.46 3.04
N GLN A 6 -39.40 -7.17 3.55
CA GLN A 6 -38.78 -8.33 2.94
C GLN A 6 -39.26 -9.60 3.67
N LEU A 7 -39.58 -10.64 2.89
CA LEU A 7 -40.02 -11.95 3.40
C LEU A 7 -39.07 -13.03 2.88
N THR A 8 -38.62 -13.92 3.75
CA THR A 8 -37.73 -15.04 3.40
C THR A 8 -38.11 -16.30 4.17
N PHE A 9 -38.19 -17.44 3.47
CA PHE A 9 -38.34 -18.75 4.12
C PHE A 9 -36.98 -19.33 4.49
N HIS A 10 -36.89 -19.87 5.69
CA HIS A 10 -35.73 -20.54 6.27
C HIS A 10 -36.15 -21.91 6.84
N ASP A 11 -35.18 -22.77 7.10
CA ASP A 11 -35.33 -24.04 7.82
C ASP A 11 -36.43 -24.97 7.27
N PHE A 12 -36.68 -24.97 5.94
CA PHE A 12 -37.64 -25.89 5.31
C PHE A 12 -36.96 -27.19 4.88
N PRO A 13 -37.62 -28.35 5.03
CA PRO A 13 -37.06 -29.62 4.59
C PRO A 13 -36.98 -29.69 3.06
N SER A 14 -35.87 -30.21 2.55
CA SER A 14 -35.63 -30.37 1.10
C SER A 14 -36.43 -31.51 0.46
N THR A 15 -37.10 -32.35 1.26
CA THR A 15 -37.93 -33.48 0.81
C THR A 15 -39.26 -33.52 1.56
N LEU A 16 -40.34 -33.89 0.86
CA LEU A 16 -41.66 -34.05 1.44
C LEU A 16 -41.85 -35.46 2.03
N LYS A 17 -42.51 -35.54 3.19
CA LYS A 17 -42.88 -36.80 3.84
C LYS A 17 -44.41 -36.88 3.95
N PRO A 18 -45.09 -37.53 2.99
CA PRO A 18 -46.54 -37.71 3.01
C PRO A 18 -47.05 -38.25 4.35
N SER A 19 -48.22 -37.79 4.78
CA SER A 19 -48.87 -38.16 6.06
C SER A 19 -48.14 -37.71 7.33
N LEU A 20 -47.07 -36.91 7.20
CA LEU A 20 -46.34 -36.30 8.32
C LEU A 20 -46.39 -34.76 8.24
N HIS A 21 -45.83 -34.07 9.23
CA HIS A 21 -45.94 -32.61 9.31
C HIS A 21 -44.84 -31.94 8.49
N PHE A 22 -45.21 -30.93 7.70
CA PHE A 22 -44.27 -29.99 7.11
C PHE A 22 -44.10 -28.80 8.05
N SER A 23 -42.85 -28.37 8.27
CA SER A 23 -42.52 -27.20 9.09
C SER A 23 -41.51 -26.30 8.37
N THR A 24 -41.68 -24.98 8.46
CA THR A 24 -40.73 -23.98 7.96
C THR A 24 -40.84 -22.69 8.78
N LYS A 25 -39.79 -21.86 8.73
CA LYS A 25 -39.74 -20.54 9.35
C LYS A 25 -39.84 -19.46 8.28
N LEU A 26 -40.70 -18.46 8.48
CA LEU A 26 -40.81 -17.27 7.64
C LEU A 26 -40.30 -16.06 8.42
N GLN A 27 -39.26 -15.39 7.92
CA GLN A 27 -38.74 -14.15 8.51
C GLN A 27 -39.33 -12.95 7.79
N ILE A 28 -39.78 -11.95 8.56
CA ILE A 28 -40.26 -10.65 8.07
C ILE A 28 -39.35 -9.55 8.62
N SER A 29 -38.76 -8.76 7.73
CA SER A 29 -37.92 -7.61 8.09
C SER A 29 -38.28 -6.38 7.26
N ARG A 30 -37.91 -5.18 7.71
CA ARG A 30 -38.08 -3.95 6.94
C ARG A 30 -36.86 -3.72 6.03
N TYR A 31 -37.08 -3.16 4.83
CA TYR A 31 -35.98 -2.80 3.93
C TYR A 31 -35.08 -1.69 4.50
N ASP A 32 -35.61 -0.84 5.38
CA ASP A 32 -34.88 0.23 6.09
C ASP A 32 -34.12 -0.26 7.33
N ARG A 33 -34.13 -1.58 7.59
CA ARG A 33 -33.39 -2.25 8.69
C ARG A 33 -33.82 -1.84 10.10
N ASN A 34 -34.90 -1.08 10.27
CA ASN A 34 -35.45 -0.78 11.59
C ASN A 34 -36.21 -1.99 12.16
N PRO A 35 -36.24 -2.17 13.50
CA PRO A 35 -37.08 -3.18 14.13
C PRO A 35 -38.56 -3.01 13.74
N LEU A 36 -39.30 -4.12 13.71
CA LEU A 36 -40.75 -4.09 13.45
C LEU A 36 -41.43 -3.21 14.51
N SER A 37 -42.04 -2.12 14.07
CA SER A 37 -42.73 -1.20 14.97
C SER A 37 -44.02 -1.81 15.50
N SER A 38 -44.57 -1.28 16.59
CA SER A 38 -45.87 -1.72 17.12
C SER A 38 -47.03 -1.56 16.11
N GLN A 39 -46.83 -0.78 15.05
CA GLN A 39 -47.79 -0.62 13.96
C GLN A 39 -47.64 -1.73 12.90
N ASP A 40 -46.41 -2.20 12.67
CA ASP A 40 -46.08 -3.28 11.73
C ASP A 40 -46.56 -4.64 12.24
N LEU A 41 -46.69 -4.83 13.56
CA LEU A 41 -47.15 -6.07 14.18
C LEU A 41 -48.69 -6.25 14.19
N LYS A 42 -49.45 -5.23 13.79
CA LYS A 42 -50.93 -5.27 13.78
C LYS A 42 -51.54 -6.19 12.71
N PRO A 43 -51.10 -6.15 11.44
CA PRO A 43 -51.60 -7.07 10.41
C PRO A 43 -51.03 -8.48 10.60
N SER A 44 -51.83 -9.49 10.24
CA SER A 44 -51.39 -10.89 10.18
C SER A 44 -50.78 -11.22 8.82
N VAL A 45 -49.85 -12.17 8.78
CA VAL A 45 -49.39 -12.76 7.52
C VAL A 45 -50.43 -13.78 7.02
N ILE A 46 -50.65 -13.79 5.70
CA ILE A 46 -51.51 -14.76 5.03
C ILE A 46 -50.60 -15.77 4.31
N ILE A 47 -50.77 -17.05 4.60
CA ILE A 47 -49.99 -18.13 4.00
C ILE A 47 -50.95 -19.04 3.26
N GLU A 48 -50.83 -19.13 1.95
CA GLU A 48 -51.61 -20.02 1.10
C GLU A 48 -50.78 -21.27 0.79
N VAL A 49 -51.32 -22.43 1.13
CA VAL A 49 -50.65 -23.73 0.98
C VAL A 49 -51.41 -24.57 -0.03
N THR A 50 -50.74 -24.97 -1.12
CA THR A 50 -51.28 -25.85 -2.15
C THR A 50 -50.50 -27.16 -2.17
N GLN A 51 -51.20 -28.29 -1.95
CA GLN A 51 -50.61 -29.63 -1.93
C GLN A 51 -51.05 -30.43 -3.16
N SER A 52 -50.23 -30.51 -4.20
CA SER A 52 -50.60 -31.10 -5.48
C SER A 52 -50.14 -32.56 -5.63
N THR A 53 -50.89 -33.32 -6.43
CA THR A 53 -50.52 -34.67 -6.91
C THR A 53 -50.38 -34.66 -8.43
N ASN A 54 -49.70 -35.63 -9.04
CA ASN A 54 -49.45 -35.68 -10.50
C ASN A 54 -50.70 -35.58 -11.40
N THR A 55 -51.91 -35.76 -10.86
CA THR A 55 -53.15 -35.83 -11.65
C THR A 55 -54.22 -34.80 -11.26
N ARG A 56 -54.08 -34.03 -10.16
CA ARG A 56 -55.00 -32.95 -9.76
C ARG A 56 -54.32 -31.86 -8.95
N ASN A 57 -54.67 -30.60 -9.24
CA ASN A 57 -54.40 -29.47 -8.34
C ASN A 57 -55.44 -29.45 -7.22
N SER A 58 -55.00 -29.44 -5.97
CA SER A 58 -55.86 -29.26 -4.81
C SER A 58 -56.23 -27.79 -4.62
N VAL A 59 -57.32 -27.52 -3.88
CA VAL A 59 -57.71 -26.16 -3.49
C VAL A 59 -56.74 -25.66 -2.42
N PRO A 60 -56.20 -24.43 -2.53
CA PRO A 60 -55.29 -23.87 -1.54
C PRO A 60 -55.95 -23.77 -0.16
N THR A 61 -55.19 -24.11 0.87
CA THR A 61 -55.57 -23.91 2.28
C THR A 61 -54.90 -22.64 2.79
N THR A 62 -55.69 -21.71 3.32
CA THR A 62 -55.18 -20.43 3.83
C THR A 62 -54.97 -20.48 5.34
N LEU A 63 -53.76 -20.16 5.79
CA LEU A 63 -53.40 -19.97 7.20
C LEU A 63 -53.18 -18.48 7.47
N THR A 64 -53.71 -17.96 8.57
CA THR A 64 -53.50 -16.57 9.00
C THR A 64 -52.77 -16.56 10.33
N LEU A 65 -51.53 -16.05 10.35
CA LEU A 65 -50.67 -16.09 11.53
C LEU A 65 -50.27 -14.67 11.98
N PRO A 66 -50.22 -14.40 13.30
CA PRO A 66 -49.73 -13.13 13.82
C PRO A 66 -48.22 -12.99 13.62
N VAL A 67 -47.72 -11.76 13.44
CA VAL A 67 -46.29 -11.46 13.31
C VAL A 67 -45.68 -11.22 14.69
N PRO A 68 -44.69 -12.01 15.14
CA PRO A 68 -44.01 -11.79 16.41
C PRO A 68 -43.04 -10.60 16.37
N GLN A 69 -42.61 -10.11 17.54
CA GLN A 69 -41.69 -8.96 17.64
C GLN A 69 -40.34 -9.17 16.94
N ASP A 70 -39.84 -10.41 16.91
CA ASP A 70 -38.60 -10.78 16.25
C ASP A 70 -38.78 -11.09 14.75
N GLY A 71 -39.99 -10.93 14.21
CA GLY A 71 -40.33 -11.15 12.81
C GLY A 71 -40.32 -12.62 12.37
N ASN A 72 -40.13 -13.58 13.28
CA ASN A 72 -39.93 -14.99 12.95
C ASN A 72 -41.20 -15.83 13.14
N ILE A 73 -41.86 -16.19 12.04
CA ILE A 73 -43.13 -16.93 12.06
C ILE A 73 -42.87 -18.41 11.78
N HIS A 74 -43.29 -19.27 12.71
CA HIS A 74 -43.20 -20.73 12.53
C HIS A 74 -44.47 -21.25 11.88
N ILE A 75 -44.32 -22.01 10.79
CA ILE A 75 -45.42 -22.53 9.98
C ILE A 75 -45.37 -24.05 10.06
N GLN A 76 -46.47 -24.68 10.47
CA GLN A 76 -46.58 -26.14 10.56
C GLN A 76 -47.97 -26.62 10.14
N PHE A 77 -48.03 -27.65 9.27
CA PHE A 77 -49.28 -28.29 8.85
C PHE A 77 -49.04 -29.73 8.39
N GLU A 78 -50.10 -30.53 8.31
CA GLU A 78 -50.04 -31.94 7.92
C GLU A 78 -50.08 -32.12 6.39
N LEU A 79 -49.25 -33.02 5.87
CA LEU A 79 -49.17 -33.34 4.45
C LEU A 79 -50.15 -34.47 4.08
N HIS A 80 -50.81 -34.35 2.92
CA HIS A 80 -51.70 -35.38 2.40
C HIS A 80 -50.94 -36.66 1.97
N ASP A 81 -51.62 -37.81 2.07
CA ASP A 81 -51.07 -39.18 1.86
C ASP A 81 -50.46 -39.46 0.46
N GLN A 82 -50.61 -38.54 -0.51
CA GLN A 82 -50.07 -38.66 -1.87
C GLN A 82 -49.48 -37.35 -2.42
N VAL A 83 -49.06 -36.42 -1.55
CA VAL A 83 -48.49 -35.14 -2.00
C VAL A 83 -47.17 -35.35 -2.77
N GLU A 84 -47.09 -34.75 -3.95
CA GLU A 84 -45.89 -34.78 -4.79
C GLU A 84 -45.23 -33.41 -4.91
N MET A 85 -45.99 -32.32 -4.86
CA MET A 85 -45.45 -30.97 -4.83
C MET A 85 -46.24 -30.09 -3.87
N LEU A 86 -45.50 -29.35 -3.05
CA LEU A 86 -45.98 -28.39 -2.09
C LEU A 86 -45.62 -26.98 -2.57
N PHE A 87 -46.63 -26.12 -2.73
CA PHE A 87 -46.46 -24.71 -3.07
C PHE A 87 -47.02 -23.86 -1.94
N ILE A 88 -46.18 -22.98 -1.38
CA ILE A 88 -46.51 -22.08 -0.27
C ILE A 88 -46.31 -20.65 -0.74
N GLN A 89 -47.31 -19.80 -0.55
CA GLN A 89 -47.26 -18.38 -0.87
C GLN A 89 -47.54 -17.58 0.39
N ALA A 90 -46.55 -16.83 0.87
CA ALA A 90 -46.70 -15.93 2.00
C ALA A 90 -46.93 -14.49 1.51
N THR A 91 -47.97 -13.86 2.02
CA THR A 91 -48.34 -12.48 1.71
C THR A 91 -48.45 -11.67 3.01
N PHE A 92 -47.68 -10.59 3.10
CA PHE A 92 -47.73 -9.64 4.19
C PHE A 92 -47.80 -8.21 3.64
N GLN A 93 -48.93 -7.56 3.86
CA GLN A 93 -49.25 -6.26 3.25
C GLN A 93 -49.07 -6.28 1.72
N SER A 94 -48.11 -5.50 1.18
CA SER A 94 -47.80 -5.43 -0.26
C SER A 94 -46.64 -6.34 -0.68
N SER A 95 -46.08 -7.12 0.25
CA SER A 95 -44.94 -7.98 0.01
C SER A 95 -45.37 -9.44 -0.03
N GLU A 96 -44.77 -10.19 -0.95
CA GLU A 96 -45.13 -11.57 -1.25
C GLU A 96 -43.85 -12.36 -1.54
N TYR A 97 -43.82 -13.60 -1.07
CA TYR A 97 -42.73 -14.55 -1.31
C TYR A 97 -43.27 -15.98 -1.41
N THR A 98 -42.71 -16.78 -2.31
CA THR A 98 -43.20 -18.14 -2.60
C THR A 98 -42.11 -19.18 -2.35
N LEU A 99 -42.53 -20.38 -1.95
CA LEU A 99 -41.68 -21.55 -1.71
C LEU A 99 -42.32 -22.77 -2.39
N THR A 100 -41.53 -23.49 -3.19
CA THR A 100 -41.96 -24.74 -3.83
C THR A 100 -41.04 -25.87 -3.40
N VAL A 101 -41.61 -26.95 -2.88
CA VAL A 101 -40.89 -28.16 -2.46
C VAL A 101 -41.46 -29.37 -3.18
N TYR A 102 -40.61 -30.21 -3.75
CA TYR A 102 -41.01 -31.42 -4.48
C TYR A 102 -40.69 -32.69 -3.68
N ASN A 103 -41.52 -33.71 -3.80
CA ASN A 103 -41.24 -35.05 -3.28
C ASN A 103 -40.23 -35.77 -4.19
N ASN A 104 -38.95 -35.45 -4.01
CA ASN A 104 -37.88 -35.99 -4.84
C ASN A 104 -37.46 -37.44 -4.47
N GLN A 105 -37.97 -37.98 -3.35
CA GLN A 105 -37.58 -39.30 -2.81
C GLN A 105 -38.78 -40.05 -2.20
N PRO A 106 -39.71 -40.59 -3.02
CA PRO A 106 -40.80 -41.40 -2.50
C PRO A 106 -40.27 -42.74 -1.97
N SER A 107 -40.63 -43.09 -0.73
CA SER A 107 -40.41 -44.43 -0.19
C SER A 107 -41.24 -45.43 -1.01
N PRO A 108 -40.64 -46.50 -1.57
CA PRO A 108 -41.38 -47.53 -2.31
C PRO A 108 -42.49 -48.21 -1.49
N SER A 109 -42.32 -48.32 -0.17
CA SER A 109 -43.33 -48.85 0.76
C SER A 109 -44.25 -47.79 1.35
N GLY A 110 -44.03 -46.49 1.08
CA GLY A 110 -44.76 -45.39 1.72
C GLY A 110 -44.40 -45.18 3.20
N SER A 111 -43.23 -45.66 3.62
CA SER A 111 -42.79 -45.66 5.02
C SER A 111 -41.85 -44.50 5.33
N TYR A 112 -42.32 -43.53 6.10
CA TYR A 112 -41.57 -42.33 6.47
C TYR A 112 -41.38 -42.25 7.99
N ILE A 113 -40.24 -41.66 8.39
CA ILE A 113 -39.96 -41.26 9.78
C ILE A 113 -39.66 -39.76 9.80
N GLN A 114 -40.12 -39.08 10.85
CA GLN A 114 -39.79 -37.70 11.17
C GLN A 114 -39.29 -37.59 12.61
N ILE A 115 -38.09 -37.07 12.81
CA ILE A 115 -37.54 -36.74 14.12
C ILE A 115 -37.71 -35.24 14.37
N SER A 116 -38.18 -34.89 15.57
CA SER A 116 -38.24 -33.51 16.03
C SER A 116 -37.87 -33.42 17.51
N PRO A 117 -37.08 -32.41 17.93
CA PRO A 117 -36.93 -32.11 19.34
C PRO A 117 -38.26 -31.60 19.90
N VAL A 118 -38.59 -32.00 21.14
CA VAL A 118 -39.83 -31.58 21.81
C VAL A 118 -39.81 -30.09 22.14
N ASN A 119 -38.63 -29.53 22.38
CA ASN A 119 -38.40 -28.11 22.60
C ASN A 119 -37.51 -27.54 21.48
N THR A 120 -37.82 -26.33 21.02
CA THR A 120 -37.07 -25.63 19.97
C THR A 120 -35.89 -24.81 20.50
N SER A 121 -35.67 -24.77 21.83
CA SER A 121 -34.53 -24.08 22.42
C SER A 121 -33.22 -24.84 22.19
N PRO A 122 -32.06 -24.15 22.06
CA PRO A 122 -30.76 -24.80 21.93
C PRO A 122 -30.51 -25.78 23.08
N ALA A 123 -29.97 -26.95 22.76
CA ALA A 123 -29.70 -27.98 23.73
C ALA A 123 -28.59 -27.53 24.69
N GLN A 124 -28.78 -27.78 25.99
CA GLN A 124 -27.78 -27.47 27.01
C GLN A 124 -26.96 -28.70 27.36
N ILE A 125 -25.64 -28.52 27.45
CA ILE A 125 -24.71 -29.59 27.81
C ILE A 125 -25.07 -30.12 29.21
N GLY A 126 -25.21 -31.43 29.34
CA GLY A 126 -25.52 -32.12 30.60
C GLY A 126 -27.01 -32.21 30.96
N LEU A 127 -27.91 -31.54 30.25
CA LEU A 127 -29.36 -31.65 30.45
C LEU A 127 -30.00 -32.60 29.42
N PRO A 128 -31.02 -33.39 29.79
CA PRO A 128 -31.66 -34.33 28.86
C PRO A 128 -32.47 -33.58 27.79
N LEU A 129 -32.11 -33.78 26.52
CA LEU A 129 -32.85 -33.36 25.34
C LEU A 129 -33.89 -34.43 24.98
N GLN A 130 -35.18 -34.05 24.97
CA GLN A 130 -36.26 -34.94 24.57
C GLN A 130 -36.46 -34.90 23.05
N LEU A 131 -36.48 -36.07 22.43
CA LEU A 131 -36.70 -36.26 21.00
C LEU A 131 -37.97 -37.09 20.79
N GLU A 132 -38.79 -36.67 19.84
CA GLU A 132 -39.98 -37.39 19.40
C GLU A 132 -39.79 -37.85 17.96
N VAL A 133 -40.18 -39.10 17.70
CA VAL A 133 -40.09 -39.76 16.40
C VAL A 133 -41.51 -40.15 15.97
N LYS A 134 -41.99 -39.51 14.92
CA LYS A 134 -43.26 -39.83 14.27
C LYS A 134 -43.00 -40.70 13.04
N SER A 135 -43.87 -41.66 12.78
CA SER A 135 -43.72 -42.58 11.66
C SER A 135 -45.07 -42.95 11.06
N THR A 136 -45.11 -43.21 9.74
CA THR A 136 -46.32 -43.66 9.04
C THR A 136 -46.65 -45.15 9.28
N PHE A 137 -45.78 -45.85 10.00
CA PHE A 137 -45.87 -47.26 10.38
C PHE A 137 -45.49 -47.45 11.86
N GLN A 138 -45.68 -48.65 12.42
CA GLN A 138 -45.23 -48.98 13.78
C GLN A 138 -43.82 -49.57 13.77
N PRO A 139 -42.78 -48.83 14.22
CA PRO A 139 -41.40 -49.32 14.20
C PRO A 139 -41.17 -50.36 15.31
N THR A 140 -40.44 -51.42 15.00
CA THR A 140 -40.06 -52.47 15.97
C THR A 140 -38.86 -52.09 16.82
N ALA A 141 -37.89 -51.36 16.24
CA ALA A 141 -36.74 -50.78 16.92
C ALA A 141 -36.25 -49.53 16.16
N LEU A 142 -35.95 -48.46 16.89
CA LEU A 142 -35.38 -47.23 16.33
C LEU A 142 -33.89 -47.16 16.68
N HIS A 143 -33.03 -47.04 15.67
CA HIS A 143 -31.60 -46.83 15.85
C HIS A 143 -31.28 -45.35 15.68
N PHE A 144 -30.35 -44.82 16.48
CA PHE A 144 -29.90 -43.44 16.35
C PHE A 144 -28.38 -43.34 16.31
N VAL A 145 -27.88 -42.34 15.58
CA VAL A 145 -26.49 -41.94 15.51
C VAL A 145 -26.45 -40.43 15.68
N VAL A 146 -25.58 -39.96 16.56
CA VAL A 146 -25.30 -38.54 16.77
C VAL A 146 -23.91 -38.25 16.22
N SER A 147 -23.82 -37.29 15.31
CA SER A 147 -22.56 -36.81 14.76
C SER A 147 -22.36 -35.32 15.00
N SER A 148 -21.12 -34.91 15.21
CA SER A 148 -20.72 -33.50 15.27
C SER A 148 -19.27 -33.40 14.81
N ARG A 149 -18.92 -32.32 14.10
CA ARG A 149 -17.57 -32.07 13.56
C ARG A 149 -17.00 -33.24 12.74
N GLY A 150 -17.86 -33.91 11.97
CA GLY A 150 -17.48 -35.06 11.13
C GLY A 150 -17.19 -36.37 11.89
N GLN A 151 -17.48 -36.44 13.19
CA GLN A 151 -17.29 -37.64 14.01
C GLN A 151 -18.61 -38.14 14.60
N VAL A 152 -18.73 -39.45 14.81
CA VAL A 152 -19.85 -40.04 15.56
C VAL A 152 -19.55 -39.91 17.05
N VAL A 153 -20.39 -39.17 17.77
CA VAL A 153 -20.21 -38.83 19.19
C VAL A 153 -21.11 -39.67 20.11
N ALA A 154 -22.20 -40.23 19.59
CA ALA A 154 -23.05 -41.19 20.30
C ALA A 154 -23.82 -42.07 19.31
N ALA A 155 -24.19 -43.29 19.70
CA ALA A 155 -25.09 -44.16 18.94
C ALA A 155 -25.83 -45.13 19.86
N GLY A 156 -27.00 -45.62 19.44
CA GLY A 156 -27.75 -46.60 20.23
C GLY A 156 -29.08 -47.01 19.60
N THR A 157 -29.83 -47.82 20.36
CA THR A 157 -31.15 -48.34 19.95
C THR A 157 -32.19 -48.02 21.03
N LYS A 158 -33.40 -47.64 20.61
CA LYS A 158 -34.55 -47.33 21.47
C LYS A 158 -35.80 -48.01 20.93
N ASN A 159 -36.67 -48.47 21.83
CA ASN A 159 -37.92 -49.17 21.49
C ASN A 159 -39.16 -48.28 21.65
N SER A 160 -38.96 -46.99 21.96
CA SER A 160 -40.02 -46.00 22.18
C SER A 160 -39.90 -44.90 21.12
N SER A 161 -41.04 -44.40 20.65
CA SER A 161 -41.14 -43.25 19.74
C SER A 161 -40.75 -41.93 20.41
N SER A 162 -40.63 -41.88 21.73
CA SER A 162 -40.07 -40.74 22.47
C SER A 162 -38.94 -41.19 23.38
N PHE A 163 -37.79 -40.53 23.29
CA PHE A 163 -36.61 -40.82 24.11
C PHE A 163 -35.75 -39.58 24.35
N SER A 164 -35.01 -39.60 25.46
CA SER A 164 -34.08 -38.54 25.83
C SER A 164 -32.62 -38.89 25.53
N LEU A 165 -31.87 -37.94 24.99
CA LEU A 165 -30.41 -38.00 24.88
C LEU A 165 -29.79 -36.86 25.70
N THR A 166 -28.66 -37.10 26.36
CA THR A 166 -27.96 -36.05 27.12
C THR A 166 -26.78 -35.53 26.31
N PRO A 167 -26.81 -34.27 25.81
CA PRO A 167 -25.71 -33.70 25.05
C PRO A 167 -24.45 -33.55 25.91
N THR A 168 -23.32 -33.96 25.36
CA THR A 168 -21.98 -33.75 25.94
C THR A 168 -21.26 -32.63 25.19
N LEU A 169 -20.09 -32.20 25.70
CA LEU A 169 -19.30 -31.14 25.04
C LEU A 169 -18.94 -31.47 23.58
N SER A 170 -18.81 -32.75 23.23
CA SER A 170 -18.53 -33.20 21.86
C SER A 170 -19.67 -32.92 20.87
N TRP A 171 -20.86 -32.54 21.34
CA TRP A 171 -21.99 -32.17 20.49
C TRP A 171 -21.94 -30.70 20.03
N SER A 172 -21.06 -29.87 20.61
CA SER A 172 -20.98 -28.43 20.33
C SER A 172 -20.14 -28.12 19.07
N PRO A 173 -20.48 -27.09 18.26
CA PRO A 173 -21.56 -26.11 18.44
C PRO A 173 -22.93 -26.61 17.95
N GLU A 174 -22.96 -27.64 17.12
CA GLU A 174 -24.17 -28.27 16.60
C GLU A 174 -23.92 -29.77 16.41
N ALA A 175 -24.94 -30.58 16.68
CA ALA A 175 -24.93 -32.02 16.48
C ALA A 175 -26.08 -32.45 15.58
N CYS A 176 -25.79 -33.34 14.62
CA CYS A 176 -26.79 -34.01 13.81
C CYS A 176 -27.23 -35.29 14.51
N VAL A 177 -28.52 -35.43 14.79
CA VAL A 177 -29.11 -36.66 15.32
C VAL A 177 -29.87 -37.36 14.21
N THR A 178 -29.29 -38.42 13.65
CA THR A 178 -29.91 -39.26 12.62
C THR A 178 -30.59 -40.47 13.27
N VAL A 179 -31.89 -40.65 13.04
CA VAL A 179 -32.65 -41.83 13.45
C VAL A 179 -33.04 -42.65 12.23
N TYR A 180 -32.91 -43.97 12.31
CA TYR A 180 -33.30 -44.88 11.23
C TYR A 180 -33.96 -46.16 11.74
N CYS A 181 -34.79 -46.76 10.90
CA CYS A 181 -35.47 -48.04 11.13
C CYS A 181 -35.27 -48.94 9.92
N VAL A 182 -35.05 -50.24 10.16
CA VAL A 182 -34.99 -51.27 9.12
C VAL A 182 -36.31 -52.03 9.10
N LEU A 183 -37.01 -52.00 7.97
CA LEU A 183 -38.29 -52.68 7.77
C LEU A 183 -38.10 -54.17 7.47
N SER A 184 -39.16 -54.95 7.64
CA SER A 184 -39.14 -56.41 7.41
C SER A 184 -38.85 -56.82 5.96
N ASP A 185 -39.10 -55.92 5.00
CA ASP A 185 -38.80 -56.08 3.57
C ASP A 185 -37.35 -55.67 3.21
N GLY A 186 -36.57 -55.21 4.19
CA GLY A 186 -35.19 -54.76 4.00
C GLY A 186 -35.05 -53.32 3.50
N GLU A 187 -36.11 -52.51 3.49
CA GLU A 187 -36.01 -51.06 3.28
C GLU A 187 -35.51 -50.36 4.56
N VAL A 188 -34.68 -49.33 4.41
CA VAL A 188 -34.22 -48.47 5.52
C VAL A 188 -34.81 -47.08 5.34
N THR A 189 -35.55 -46.63 6.34
CA THR A 189 -36.10 -45.27 6.41
C THR A 189 -35.41 -44.50 7.53
N SER A 190 -35.02 -43.25 7.25
CA SER A 190 -34.21 -42.44 8.16
C SER A 190 -34.56 -40.97 8.11
N ASP A 191 -34.30 -40.26 9.20
CA ASP A 191 -34.40 -38.81 9.28
C ASP A 191 -33.30 -38.21 10.16
N THR A 192 -32.94 -36.95 9.93
CA THR A 192 -31.90 -36.25 10.69
C THR A 192 -32.42 -34.92 11.23
N ALA A 193 -32.23 -34.69 12.53
CA ALA A 193 -32.47 -33.41 13.17
C ALA A 193 -31.14 -32.70 13.48
N HIS A 194 -31.08 -31.41 13.17
CA HIS A 194 -29.98 -30.52 13.55
C HIS A 194 -30.25 -29.96 14.94
N ILE A 195 -29.33 -30.20 15.88
CA ILE A 195 -29.46 -29.79 17.27
C ILE A 195 -28.38 -28.75 17.58
N PRO A 196 -28.71 -27.45 17.64
CA PRO A 196 -27.77 -26.43 18.12
C PRO A 196 -27.51 -26.64 19.61
N VAL A 197 -26.24 -26.58 20.01
CA VAL A 197 -25.80 -26.80 21.39
C VAL A 197 -25.19 -25.52 21.93
N ASN A 198 -25.83 -24.92 22.94
CA ASN A 198 -25.32 -23.70 23.54
C ASN A 198 -24.07 -24.02 24.38
N LYS A 199 -22.95 -23.38 24.03
CA LYS A 199 -21.69 -23.48 24.76
C LYS A 199 -21.38 -22.14 25.40
N ASN A 200 -21.44 -22.09 26.72
CA ASN A 200 -20.97 -20.94 27.47
C ASN A 200 -19.44 -21.02 27.56
N ASN A 201 -18.74 -20.54 26.53
CA ASN A 201 -17.30 -20.26 26.56
C ASN A 201 -17.04 -18.88 25.98
N TYR A 202 -17.44 -17.86 26.73
CA TYR A 202 -17.30 -16.46 26.32
C TYR A 202 -16.28 -15.77 27.20
N VAL A 203 -15.47 -14.93 26.57
CA VAL A 203 -14.71 -13.90 27.27
C VAL A 203 -15.56 -12.64 27.31
N SER A 204 -15.61 -12.01 28.47
CA SER A 204 -16.26 -10.72 28.66
C SER A 204 -15.19 -9.64 28.74
N VAL A 205 -15.36 -8.61 27.92
CA VAL A 205 -14.54 -7.40 27.90
C VAL A 205 -15.47 -6.24 28.25
N SER A 206 -14.99 -5.23 28.96
CA SER A 206 -15.76 -4.01 29.25
C SER A 206 -14.83 -2.82 29.47
N TRP A 207 -15.26 -1.65 29.00
CA TRP A 207 -14.59 -0.37 29.26
C TRP A 207 -14.95 0.16 30.65
N ASN A 208 -14.06 0.95 31.24
CA ASN A 208 -14.34 1.67 32.48
C ASN A 208 -15.33 2.85 32.29
N LEU A 209 -15.42 3.39 31.07
CA LEU A 209 -16.31 4.48 30.68
C LEU A 209 -17.13 4.10 29.44
N ASN A 210 -18.25 4.79 29.22
CA ASN A 210 -19.06 4.66 28.00
C ASN A 210 -18.72 5.75 26.97
N LYS A 211 -18.20 6.89 27.44
CA LYS A 211 -17.84 8.07 26.66
C LYS A 211 -16.54 8.65 27.21
N ALA A 212 -15.62 9.05 26.33
CA ALA A 212 -14.34 9.65 26.70
C ALA A 212 -13.97 10.80 25.75
N GLN A 213 -13.06 11.67 26.18
CA GLN A 213 -12.45 12.70 25.33
C GLN A 213 -11.04 12.27 24.87
N PRO A 214 -10.55 12.76 23.71
CA PRO A 214 -9.15 12.59 23.32
C PRO A 214 -8.18 13.01 24.44
N GLY A 215 -7.14 12.22 24.66
CA GLY A 215 -6.17 12.41 25.75
C GLY A 215 -6.60 11.86 27.12
N GLU A 216 -7.86 11.47 27.30
CA GLU A 216 -8.33 10.84 28.54
C GLU A 216 -7.79 9.41 28.71
N GLN A 217 -7.59 8.97 29.95
CA GLN A 217 -7.10 7.62 30.24
C GLN A 217 -8.25 6.64 30.52
N VAL A 218 -8.37 5.61 29.67
CA VAL A 218 -9.36 4.52 29.78
C VAL A 218 -8.68 3.17 29.99
N TRP A 219 -9.42 2.15 30.44
CA TRP A 219 -8.88 0.79 30.59
C TRP A 219 -9.97 -0.27 30.41
N LEU A 220 -9.55 -1.48 30.08
CA LEU A 220 -10.41 -2.64 29.89
C LEU A 220 -10.41 -3.54 31.13
N THR A 221 -11.57 -4.11 31.42
CA THR A 221 -11.70 -5.24 32.36
C THR A 221 -12.07 -6.48 31.57
N VAL A 222 -11.24 -7.52 31.68
CA VAL A 222 -11.35 -8.78 30.95
C VAL A 222 -11.57 -9.93 31.91
N ASN A 223 -12.56 -10.76 31.63
CA ASN A 223 -12.93 -11.88 32.47
C ASN A 223 -13.32 -13.10 31.61
N ALA A 224 -12.88 -14.29 32.02
CA ALA A 224 -13.20 -15.55 31.37
C ALA A 224 -13.72 -16.57 32.38
N LEU A 225 -14.47 -17.55 31.87
CA LEU A 225 -15.12 -18.58 32.67
C LEU A 225 -14.15 -19.55 33.37
N GLN A 226 -12.95 -19.73 32.82
CA GLN A 226 -11.97 -20.68 33.35
C GLN A 226 -10.61 -20.02 33.64
N PRO A 227 -10.10 -20.15 34.88
CA PRO A 227 -8.73 -19.75 35.22
C PRO A 227 -7.71 -20.57 34.42
N GLY A 228 -6.61 -19.94 34.02
CA GLY A 228 -5.56 -20.51 33.19
C GLY A 228 -5.83 -20.44 31.67
N SER A 229 -6.94 -19.83 31.24
CA SER A 229 -7.21 -19.63 29.80
C SER A 229 -6.33 -18.53 29.21
N GLN A 230 -5.82 -18.72 28.00
CA GLN A 230 -5.10 -17.70 27.24
C GLN A 230 -6.12 -16.80 26.53
N VAL A 231 -5.95 -15.48 26.61
CA VAL A 231 -6.84 -14.51 25.96
C VAL A 231 -6.03 -13.57 25.08
N GLY A 232 -6.42 -13.45 23.81
CA GLY A 232 -5.95 -12.42 22.90
C GLY A 232 -6.95 -11.28 22.84
N ILE A 233 -6.48 -10.05 22.97
CA ILE A 233 -7.31 -8.83 22.99
C ILE A 233 -6.84 -7.89 21.89
N VAL A 234 -7.80 -7.31 21.20
CA VAL A 234 -7.57 -6.31 20.17
C VAL A 234 -8.45 -5.09 20.40
N VAL A 235 -7.84 -3.91 20.28
CA VAL A 235 -8.52 -2.62 20.31
C VAL A 235 -8.31 -1.92 18.98
N ILE A 236 -9.39 -1.50 18.35
CA ILE A 236 -9.40 -0.78 17.08
C ILE A 236 -10.07 0.57 17.26
N GLY A 237 -9.51 1.61 16.64
CA GLY A 237 -10.08 2.95 16.60
C GLY A 237 -10.76 3.19 15.27
N GLU A 238 -12.05 3.45 15.28
CA GLU A 238 -12.82 3.78 14.08
C GLU A 238 -12.69 5.28 13.75
N HIS A 239 -12.47 5.55 12.46
CA HIS A 239 -12.49 6.88 11.86
C HIS A 239 -13.73 6.92 10.97
N ASP A 240 -14.79 7.60 11.44
CA ASP A 240 -16.12 7.69 10.81
C ASP A 240 -17.00 6.41 10.88
N ASP A 241 -18.33 6.59 10.95
CA ASP A 241 -19.31 5.48 11.10
C ASP A 241 -19.49 4.72 9.77
N GLY A 242 -18.56 3.81 9.46
CA GLY A 242 -18.66 2.87 8.33
C GLY A 242 -19.85 1.89 8.47
N PRO A 243 -20.34 1.32 7.35
CA PRO A 243 -21.55 0.49 7.34
C PRO A 243 -21.37 -0.79 8.17
N GLN A 244 -22.21 -0.93 9.19
CA GLN A 244 -22.33 -2.12 10.02
C GLN A 244 -23.19 -3.16 9.28
N ASP A 245 -22.55 -4.09 8.58
CA ASP A 245 -23.22 -5.23 7.95
C ASP A 245 -23.41 -6.37 8.97
N ASP A 246 -24.66 -6.74 9.23
CA ASP A 246 -24.97 -7.96 9.99
C ASP A 246 -24.55 -9.19 9.18
N LEU A 247 -23.65 -9.97 9.77
CA LEU A 247 -23.24 -11.27 9.28
C LEU A 247 -24.23 -12.33 9.79
N ASP A 248 -25.29 -12.60 9.04
CA ASP A 248 -26.15 -13.75 9.29
C ASP A 248 -25.50 -15.01 8.67
N PHE A 249 -24.68 -15.72 9.47
CA PHE A 249 -24.00 -16.94 9.03
C PHE A 249 -24.80 -18.19 9.42
N ASN A 250 -25.79 -18.55 8.60
CA ASN A 250 -26.25 -19.94 8.54
C ASN A 250 -25.57 -20.64 7.37
N MET A 251 -24.45 -21.31 7.65
CA MET A 251 -23.97 -22.39 6.76
C MET A 251 -24.84 -23.61 7.00
N GLU A 252 -25.54 -24.10 5.97
CA GLU A 252 -26.03 -25.49 5.96
C GLU A 252 -24.81 -26.41 6.06
N LYS A 253 -24.62 -27.04 7.22
CA LYS A 253 -23.61 -28.08 7.39
C LYS A 253 -24.23 -29.42 7.08
N ASP A 254 -23.82 -30.02 5.96
CA ASP A 254 -24.24 -31.36 5.60
C ASP A 254 -23.82 -32.39 6.65
N CYS A 255 -24.79 -33.11 7.22
CA CYS A 255 -24.59 -34.23 8.13
C CYS A 255 -24.07 -35.46 7.38
N ASN A 256 -22.83 -35.40 6.88
CA ASN A 256 -22.22 -36.36 5.96
C ASN A 256 -21.90 -37.73 6.59
N ILE A 257 -22.92 -38.56 6.84
CA ILE A 257 -22.79 -39.96 7.27
C ILE A 257 -22.96 -40.91 6.07
N LYS A 258 -22.00 -41.82 5.86
CA LYS A 258 -22.11 -42.92 4.89
C LYS A 258 -22.49 -44.22 5.60
N MET A 259 -23.65 -44.78 5.26
CA MET A 259 -24.11 -46.07 5.79
C MET A 259 -23.69 -47.21 4.85
N LEU A 260 -23.02 -48.22 5.39
CA LEU A 260 -22.72 -49.48 4.72
C LEU A 260 -23.74 -50.53 5.18
N THR A 261 -24.53 -51.10 4.26
CA THR A 261 -25.57 -52.07 4.60
C THR A 261 -25.75 -53.09 3.47
N ASN A 262 -26.26 -54.28 3.83
CA ASN A 262 -26.75 -55.29 2.89
C ASN A 262 -28.24 -55.11 2.54
N ALA A 263 -28.91 -54.12 3.17
CA ALA A 263 -30.27 -53.70 2.88
C ALA A 263 -30.38 -52.93 1.54
N ARG A 264 -31.57 -52.91 0.91
CA ARG A 264 -31.76 -52.21 -0.37
C ARG A 264 -31.83 -50.69 -0.13
N LEU A 265 -30.83 -49.97 -0.63
CA LEU A 265 -30.76 -48.51 -0.57
C LEU A 265 -31.31 -47.89 -1.87
N TYR A 266 -32.38 -47.12 -1.75
CA TYR A 266 -32.91 -46.30 -2.85
C TYR A 266 -32.26 -44.91 -2.79
N LYS A 267 -31.11 -44.73 -3.45
CA LYS A 267 -30.48 -43.40 -3.64
C LYS A 267 -30.39 -43.07 -5.14
N LYS A 268 -31.08 -42.03 -5.60
CA LYS A 268 -30.73 -41.36 -6.87
C LYS A 268 -29.62 -40.35 -6.59
N LYS A 269 -28.56 -40.34 -7.41
CA LYS A 269 -27.50 -39.32 -7.37
C LYS A 269 -28.10 -37.93 -7.60
N GLN A 270 -27.82 -36.99 -6.69
CA GLN A 270 -27.95 -35.57 -6.95
C GLN A 270 -26.94 -35.18 -8.05
N PRO A 271 -27.26 -34.25 -8.97
CA PRO A 271 -26.22 -33.54 -9.70
C PRO A 271 -25.43 -32.73 -8.67
N ASP A 272 -24.10 -32.81 -8.71
CA ASP A 272 -23.22 -31.96 -7.91
C ASP A 272 -23.59 -30.49 -8.18
N GLY A 273 -24.12 -29.82 -7.15
CA GLY A 273 -24.29 -28.37 -7.17
C GLY A 273 -22.92 -27.69 -7.10
N PRO A 274 -22.81 -26.42 -7.53
CA PRO A 274 -21.54 -25.73 -7.56
C PRO A 274 -20.95 -25.67 -6.16
N ASP A 275 -19.70 -26.13 -6.07
CA ASP A 275 -18.83 -26.11 -4.90
C ASP A 275 -18.60 -24.65 -4.48
N TYR A 276 -19.42 -24.15 -3.55
CA TYR A 276 -19.14 -22.90 -2.86
C TYR A 276 -18.14 -23.21 -1.76
N GLY A 277 -16.88 -22.81 -1.99
CA GLY A 277 -15.78 -23.03 -1.09
C GLY A 277 -16.12 -22.72 0.37
N ASP A 278 -15.82 -23.70 1.23
CA ASP A 278 -15.78 -23.60 2.68
C ASP A 278 -14.76 -22.52 3.10
N ALA A 279 -15.20 -21.27 3.20
CA ALA A 279 -14.47 -20.28 3.97
C ALA A 279 -14.86 -20.46 5.43
N GLN A 280 -13.85 -20.71 6.28
CA GLN A 280 -14.05 -20.93 7.71
C GLN A 280 -14.69 -19.67 8.34
N MET A 281 -15.67 -19.88 9.22
CA MET A 281 -16.43 -18.84 9.94
C MET A 281 -15.55 -17.77 10.62
N VAL A 282 -14.29 -18.09 10.92
CA VAL A 282 -13.30 -17.17 11.50
C VAL A 282 -12.78 -16.15 10.48
N GLU A 283 -12.49 -16.56 9.24
CA GLU A 283 -11.99 -15.65 8.20
C GLU A 283 -13.04 -14.60 7.84
N ARG A 284 -14.31 -14.97 7.67
CA ARG A 284 -15.37 -14.01 7.28
C ARG A 284 -15.81 -13.07 8.40
N PHE A 285 -15.66 -13.47 9.67
CA PHE A 285 -15.97 -12.62 10.83
C PHE A 285 -14.87 -11.56 11.07
N TRP A 286 -13.61 -11.91 10.82
CA TRP A 286 -12.46 -11.06 11.14
C TRP A 286 -11.87 -10.30 9.95
N SER A 287 -11.94 -10.82 8.71
CA SER A 287 -11.33 -10.16 7.53
C SER A 287 -11.89 -8.75 7.28
N ARG A 288 -13.22 -8.59 7.36
CA ARG A 288 -13.87 -7.27 7.18
C ARG A 288 -13.61 -6.29 8.32
N TRP A 289 -13.20 -6.76 9.51
CA TRP A 289 -12.90 -5.89 10.65
C TRP A 289 -11.44 -5.41 10.66
N MET A 290 -10.52 -6.19 10.07
CA MET A 290 -9.11 -5.83 9.94
C MET A 290 -8.80 -4.99 8.69
N ASP A 291 -9.67 -5.01 7.66
CA ASP A 291 -9.47 -4.26 6.41
C ASP A 291 -9.64 -2.74 6.53
N ALA A 292 -10.17 -2.21 7.66
CA ALA A 292 -10.60 -0.81 7.73
C ALA A 292 -9.70 0.14 8.55
N THR A 293 -8.83 -0.32 9.44
CA THR A 293 -8.15 0.57 10.42
C THR A 293 -6.93 -0.07 11.06
N GLU A 294 -5.89 0.72 11.36
CA GLU A 294 -4.72 0.27 12.14
C GLU A 294 -5.13 -0.19 13.55
N SER A 295 -4.56 -1.30 14.04
CA SER A 295 -4.81 -1.77 15.40
C SER A 295 -4.07 -0.90 16.42
N LEU A 296 -4.81 -0.35 17.38
CA LEU A 296 -4.26 0.52 18.43
C LEU A 296 -3.57 -0.28 19.53
N LEU A 297 -4.05 -1.50 19.79
CA LEU A 297 -3.49 -2.37 20.81
C LEU A 297 -3.76 -3.84 20.45
N TRP A 298 -2.71 -4.65 20.45
CA TRP A 298 -2.76 -6.10 20.30
C TRP A 298 -1.88 -6.77 21.36
N PHE A 299 -2.48 -7.60 22.22
CA PHE A 299 -1.73 -8.33 23.24
C PHE A 299 -2.45 -9.60 23.67
N ASP A 300 -1.69 -10.54 24.22
CA ASP A 300 -2.21 -11.75 24.84
C ASP A 300 -1.83 -11.85 26.32
N THR A 301 -2.65 -12.58 27.08
CA THR A 301 -2.48 -12.74 28.53
C THR A 301 -3.12 -14.03 29.00
N SER A 302 -2.66 -14.57 30.14
CA SER A 302 -3.35 -15.65 30.84
C SER A 302 -4.30 -15.08 31.90
N ILE A 303 -5.50 -15.62 31.99
CA ILE A 303 -6.49 -15.18 32.99
C ILE A 303 -6.32 -15.98 34.28
N SER A 304 -6.23 -15.27 35.41
CA SER A 304 -6.20 -15.84 36.75
C SER A 304 -7.61 -15.93 37.37
N ASP A 305 -7.74 -16.34 38.64
CA ASP A 305 -9.03 -16.36 39.35
C ASP A 305 -9.68 -14.96 39.52
N GLN A 306 -8.92 -13.89 39.27
CA GLN A 306 -9.42 -12.50 39.31
C GLN A 306 -9.54 -11.90 37.90
N PRO A 307 -10.56 -11.05 37.66
CA PRO A 307 -10.70 -10.33 36.41
C PRO A 307 -9.46 -9.45 36.17
N MET A 308 -8.89 -9.56 34.98
CA MET A 308 -7.72 -8.80 34.59
C MET A 308 -8.14 -7.37 34.25
N LYS A 309 -7.34 -6.40 34.70
CA LYS A 309 -7.41 -5.02 34.20
C LYS A 309 -6.25 -4.79 33.24
N SER A 310 -6.53 -4.22 32.08
CA SER A 310 -5.48 -3.78 31.15
C SER A 310 -4.69 -2.63 31.75
N GLU A 311 -3.54 -2.32 31.13
CA GLU A 311 -2.90 -1.04 31.32
C GLU A 311 -3.81 0.11 30.84
N LYS A 312 -3.51 1.32 31.31
CA LYS A 312 -4.25 2.51 30.92
C LYS A 312 -3.94 2.86 29.46
N ILE A 313 -4.99 2.97 28.66
CA ILE A 313 -4.97 3.35 27.26
C ILE A 313 -5.30 4.84 27.20
N THR A 314 -4.43 5.63 26.58
CA THR A 314 -4.72 7.04 26.29
C THR A 314 -5.57 7.09 25.03
N VAL A 315 -6.73 7.73 25.09
CA VAL A 315 -7.61 7.87 23.92
C VAL A 315 -6.89 8.72 22.87
N PRO A 316 -6.63 8.20 21.65
CA PRO A 316 -5.97 8.95 20.60
C PRO A 316 -6.87 10.09 20.09
N ASP A 317 -6.27 11.15 19.57
CA ASP A 317 -7.04 12.19 18.87
C ASP A 317 -7.42 11.73 17.46
N GLY A 318 -8.57 12.18 16.95
CA GLY A 318 -9.07 11.85 15.61
C GLY A 318 -9.92 10.57 15.47
N VAL A 319 -10.11 9.77 16.52
CA VAL A 319 -11.02 8.61 16.50
C VAL A 319 -12.42 8.97 16.97
N THR A 320 -13.46 8.37 16.37
CA THR A 320 -14.86 8.55 16.79
C THR A 320 -15.28 7.51 17.82
N SER A 321 -14.65 6.33 17.81
CA SER A 321 -14.86 5.31 18.83
C SER A 321 -13.71 4.31 18.93
N LEU A 322 -13.55 3.71 20.10
CA LEU A 322 -12.65 2.58 20.34
C LEU A 322 -13.49 1.31 20.53
N ARG A 323 -13.23 0.29 19.71
CA ARG A 323 -13.89 -1.02 19.82
C ARG A 323 -12.90 -2.06 20.32
N ALA A 324 -13.30 -2.78 21.36
CA ALA A 324 -12.51 -3.86 21.93
C ALA A 324 -13.18 -5.23 21.70
N ALA A 325 -12.39 -6.19 21.23
CA ALA A 325 -12.79 -7.58 21.09
C ALA A 325 -11.74 -8.50 21.70
N ALA A 326 -12.17 -9.67 22.19
CA ALA A 326 -11.26 -10.68 22.71
C ALA A 326 -11.62 -12.10 22.25
N LEU A 327 -10.59 -12.92 22.13
CA LEU A 327 -10.65 -14.37 21.91
C LEU A 327 -10.03 -15.08 23.10
N VAL A 328 -10.60 -16.21 23.52
CA VAL A 328 -10.11 -17.04 24.63
C VAL A 328 -9.87 -18.46 24.17
N MET A 329 -8.71 -19.01 24.51
CA MET A 329 -8.38 -20.42 24.35
C MET A 329 -8.26 -21.07 25.73
N SER A 330 -9.11 -22.06 25.98
CA SER A 330 -9.10 -22.88 27.19
C SER A 330 -8.82 -24.34 26.83
N ASP A 331 -8.08 -25.07 27.66
CA ASP A 331 -7.84 -26.50 27.45
C ASP A 331 -9.14 -27.35 27.51
N ASN A 332 -10.09 -26.97 28.38
CA ASN A 332 -11.31 -27.74 28.60
C ASN A 332 -12.48 -27.22 27.77
N LEU A 333 -12.55 -25.90 27.59
CA LEU A 333 -13.64 -25.25 26.87
C LEU A 333 -13.23 -24.90 25.44
N GLY A 334 -11.99 -25.06 25.02
CA GLY A 334 -11.51 -24.73 23.67
C GLY A 334 -11.59 -23.24 23.36
N LEU A 335 -11.74 -22.91 22.08
CA LEU A 335 -11.85 -21.53 21.60
C LEU A 335 -13.21 -20.90 21.95
N GLY A 336 -13.18 -19.63 22.32
CA GLY A 336 -14.31 -18.78 22.64
C GLY A 336 -14.06 -17.34 22.21
N PHE A 337 -15.12 -16.56 22.02
CA PHE A 337 -15.03 -15.18 21.53
C PHE A 337 -15.96 -14.26 22.31
N THR A 338 -15.70 -12.96 22.21
CA THR A 338 -16.67 -11.94 22.66
C THR A 338 -17.80 -11.86 21.61
N PRO A 339 -19.08 -12.01 21.99
CA PRO A 339 -20.19 -12.06 21.03
C PRO A 339 -20.42 -10.72 20.30
N LEU A 340 -20.16 -9.60 20.97
CA LEU A 340 -20.25 -8.25 20.40
C LEU A 340 -19.07 -7.42 20.90
N PRO A 341 -18.32 -6.74 19.99
CA PRO A 341 -17.26 -5.81 20.40
C PRO A 341 -17.81 -4.71 21.31
N GLN A 342 -17.05 -4.35 22.34
CA GLN A 342 -17.43 -3.26 23.23
C GLN A 342 -16.99 -1.91 22.65
N LYS A 343 -17.94 -1.00 22.43
CA LYS A 343 -17.70 0.34 21.89
C LYS A 343 -17.57 1.37 23.02
N LEU A 344 -16.46 2.10 23.04
CA LEU A 344 -16.27 3.34 23.79
C LEU A 344 -16.44 4.51 22.81
N THR A 345 -17.37 5.41 23.08
CA THR A 345 -17.61 6.56 22.21
C THR A 345 -16.61 7.67 22.54
N VAL A 346 -15.94 8.22 21.54
CA VAL A 346 -15.01 9.33 21.70
C VAL A 346 -15.64 10.57 21.06
N SER A 347 -15.78 11.66 21.82
CA SER A 347 -16.34 12.89 21.25
C SER A 347 -15.76 14.14 21.89
N LYS A 348 -15.47 15.14 21.07
CA LYS A 348 -15.21 16.52 21.51
C LYS A 348 -16.52 17.33 21.50
N ASP A 349 -16.58 18.41 22.29
CA ASP A 349 -17.75 19.32 22.30
C ASP A 349 -17.81 20.15 21.01
N PHE A 350 -16.65 20.57 20.49
CA PHE A 350 -16.48 21.03 19.12
C PHE A 350 -15.13 20.53 18.58
N SER A 351 -15.01 20.41 17.27
CA SER A 351 -13.79 19.92 16.60
C SER A 351 -13.27 20.89 15.57
N LEU A 352 -11.95 21.09 15.56
CA LEU A 352 -11.23 21.86 14.54
C LEU A 352 -10.65 20.98 13.44
N SER A 353 -10.68 21.48 12.21
CA SER A 353 -9.84 20.98 11.12
C SER A 353 -9.28 22.14 10.31
N LEU A 354 -8.15 21.90 9.65
CA LEU A 354 -7.42 22.93 8.90
C LEU A 354 -7.06 22.40 7.51
N ASP A 355 -7.46 23.14 6.48
CA ASP A 355 -7.16 22.78 5.09
C ASP A 355 -5.79 23.35 4.67
N VAL A 356 -4.73 22.58 4.89
CA VAL A 356 -3.34 22.92 4.47
C VAL A 356 -2.80 21.88 3.50
N PRO A 357 -2.09 22.28 2.42
CA PRO A 357 -1.33 21.34 1.60
C PRO A 357 -0.15 20.73 2.38
N SER A 358 0.43 19.66 1.84
CA SER A 358 1.59 18.97 2.45
C SER A 358 2.86 19.84 2.52
N TYR A 359 2.95 20.89 1.71
CA TYR A 359 4.06 21.85 1.70
C TYR A 359 3.59 23.22 1.23
N LEU A 360 4.37 24.25 1.54
CA LEU A 360 4.20 25.62 1.05
C LEU A 360 5.47 26.10 0.34
N ILE A 361 5.37 27.10 -0.54
CA ILE A 361 6.54 27.75 -1.12
C ILE A 361 6.69 29.14 -0.50
N ARG A 362 7.93 29.51 -0.15
CA ARG A 362 8.23 30.82 0.43
C ARG A 362 7.81 31.94 -0.53
N GLY A 363 7.14 32.95 0.02
CA GLY A 363 6.64 34.09 -0.76
C GLY A 363 5.21 33.94 -1.31
N GLU A 364 4.67 32.72 -1.40
CA GLU A 364 3.25 32.51 -1.72
C GLU A 364 2.34 33.00 -0.57
N GLU A 365 1.08 33.28 -0.88
CA GLU A 365 0.07 33.66 0.10
C GLU A 365 -1.01 32.58 0.19
N ILE A 366 -1.09 31.84 1.29
CA ILE A 366 -2.15 30.85 1.52
C ILE A 366 -3.25 31.43 2.39
N VAL A 367 -4.50 31.22 1.98
CA VAL A 367 -5.68 31.49 2.80
C VAL A 367 -6.04 30.22 3.54
N LEU A 368 -5.61 30.14 4.81
CA LEU A 368 -5.93 29.02 5.69
C LEU A 368 -7.42 29.02 6.00
N GLU A 369 -8.07 27.90 5.73
CA GLU A 369 -9.46 27.66 6.07
C GLU A 369 -9.52 26.78 7.32
N VAL A 370 -9.89 27.40 8.44
CA VAL A 370 -10.10 26.73 9.72
C VAL A 370 -11.57 26.37 9.80
N ASN A 371 -11.88 25.10 9.71
CA ASN A 371 -13.23 24.57 9.85
C ASN A 371 -13.47 24.19 11.31
N ILE A 372 -14.63 24.58 11.82
CA ILE A 372 -15.08 24.23 13.17
C ILE A 372 -16.48 23.63 13.09
N ILE A 373 -16.67 22.51 13.78
CA ILE A 373 -17.94 21.79 13.86
C ILE A 373 -18.42 21.81 15.31
N ASN A 374 -19.63 22.29 15.53
CA ASN A 374 -20.28 22.22 16.84
C ASN A 374 -21.02 20.88 16.98
N HIS A 375 -20.66 20.07 17.99
CA HIS A 375 -21.32 18.79 18.28
C HIS A 375 -22.33 18.88 19.43
N LEU A 376 -22.55 20.09 19.97
CA LEU A 376 -23.50 20.34 21.06
C LEU A 376 -24.91 20.57 20.52
N GLU A 377 -25.90 20.28 21.37
CA GLU A 377 -27.33 20.43 21.07
C GLU A 377 -27.80 21.90 21.03
N HIS A 378 -26.93 22.85 21.37
CA HIS A 378 -27.22 24.29 21.42
C HIS A 378 -26.18 25.12 20.67
N ASP A 379 -26.55 26.38 20.41
CA ASP A 379 -25.70 27.32 19.69
C ASP A 379 -24.56 27.83 20.59
N ILE A 380 -23.36 27.95 20.02
CA ILE A 380 -22.16 28.41 20.71
C ILE A 380 -21.49 29.58 19.98
N GLU A 381 -20.91 30.50 20.76
CA GLU A 381 -20.01 31.53 20.24
C GLU A 381 -18.57 31.11 20.48
N VAL A 382 -17.77 31.04 19.41
CA VAL A 382 -16.37 30.62 19.45
C VAL A 382 -15.49 31.73 18.90
N ILE A 383 -14.37 31.98 19.60
CA ILE A 383 -13.30 32.86 19.14
C ILE A 383 -12.18 31.96 18.61
N LEU A 384 -11.88 32.08 17.32
CA LEU A 384 -10.74 31.45 16.68
C LEU A 384 -9.56 32.41 16.67
N LEU A 385 -8.41 31.94 17.13
CA LEU A 385 -7.16 32.67 17.24
C LEU A 385 -6.07 31.90 16.48
N LEU A 386 -5.52 32.50 15.44
CA LEU A 386 -4.29 32.01 14.81
C LEU A 386 -3.10 32.70 15.48
N LEU A 387 -2.23 31.93 16.13
CA LEU A 387 -1.11 32.48 16.89
C LEU A 387 -0.14 33.25 15.98
N THR A 388 0.52 34.29 16.51
CA THR A 388 1.57 35.01 15.78
C THR A 388 2.86 34.21 15.81
N SER A 389 3.59 34.17 14.70
CA SER A 389 4.90 33.54 14.64
C SER A 389 5.89 34.38 13.83
N GLU A 390 7.19 34.21 14.06
CA GLU A 390 8.24 34.88 13.29
C GLU A 390 8.46 34.24 11.91
N VAL A 391 8.01 32.99 11.73
CA VAL A 391 8.23 32.20 10.50
C VAL A 391 7.19 32.45 9.40
N TYR A 392 6.10 33.17 9.68
CA TYR A 392 5.13 33.63 8.68
C TYR A 392 4.55 35.01 9.05
N LYS A 393 4.02 35.72 8.05
CA LYS A 393 3.38 37.03 8.22
C LYS A 393 1.92 36.99 7.80
N PHE A 394 1.07 37.67 8.55
CA PHE A 394 -0.31 37.90 8.15
C PHE A 394 -0.40 38.89 6.99
N VAL A 395 -1.15 38.54 5.95
CA VAL A 395 -1.25 39.37 4.72
C VAL A 395 -2.11 40.62 4.94
N LEU A 396 -3.16 40.53 5.79
CA LEU A 396 -4.16 41.58 5.98
C LEU A 396 -4.16 42.24 7.38
N ALA A 397 -3.14 42.01 8.21
CA ALA A 397 -3.12 42.47 9.61
C ALA A 397 -2.80 43.97 9.81
N TYR A 398 -2.42 44.72 8.77
CA TYR A 398 -1.94 46.10 8.92
C TYR A 398 -2.98 47.17 8.57
N LYS A 399 -3.55 47.80 9.61
CA LYS A 399 -4.04 49.18 9.56
C LYS A 399 -3.36 49.98 10.68
N GLY A 400 -2.28 50.72 10.35
CA GLY A 400 -1.53 51.55 11.30
C GLY A 400 -0.45 50.80 12.10
N ASP A 401 0.19 51.53 13.03
CA ASP A 401 1.36 51.14 13.85
C ASP A 401 1.07 50.08 14.94
N VAL A 402 0.05 49.24 14.76
CA VAL A 402 -0.38 48.25 15.79
C VAL A 402 -0.40 46.85 15.20
N SER A 403 0.40 45.95 15.79
CA SER A 403 0.41 44.52 15.50
C SER A 403 -0.88 43.88 16.06
N GLY A 404 -1.89 43.72 15.22
CA GLY A 404 -3.18 43.13 15.62
C GLY A 404 -3.08 41.61 15.78
N VAL A 405 -3.65 41.09 16.87
CA VAL A 405 -3.94 39.66 17.05
C VAL A 405 -4.95 39.24 15.97
N ASN A 406 -4.66 38.20 15.18
CA ASN A 406 -5.56 37.74 14.12
C ASN A 406 -6.59 36.76 14.70
N ALA A 407 -7.70 37.32 15.19
CA ALA A 407 -8.81 36.57 15.76
C ALA A 407 -10.13 36.83 15.00
N GLN A 408 -10.93 35.79 14.83
CA GLN A 408 -12.26 35.87 14.24
C GLN A 408 -13.30 35.26 15.20
N LYS A 409 -14.44 35.95 15.35
CA LYS A 409 -15.57 35.45 16.13
C LYS A 409 -16.56 34.76 15.19
N LEU A 410 -16.94 33.53 15.52
CA LEU A 410 -17.97 32.77 14.81
C LEU A 410 -19.11 32.42 15.77
N THR A 411 -20.34 32.45 15.26
CA THR A 411 -21.52 31.93 15.96
C THR A 411 -21.96 30.67 15.23
N LEU A 412 -21.87 29.54 15.92
CA LEU A 412 -22.16 28.20 15.40
C LEU A 412 -23.51 27.74 15.95
N ARG A 413 -24.35 27.23 15.05
CA ARG A 413 -25.60 26.58 15.46
C ARG A 413 -25.35 25.15 15.92
N SER A 414 -26.28 24.59 16.67
CA SER A 414 -26.29 23.15 17.03
C SER A 414 -26.07 22.26 15.80
N HIS A 415 -25.10 21.35 15.87
CA HIS A 415 -24.73 20.40 14.80
C HIS A 415 -24.36 21.01 13.44
N VAL A 416 -23.91 22.27 13.42
CA VAL A 416 -23.54 23.00 12.18
C VAL A 416 -22.05 23.29 12.14
N SER A 417 -21.46 23.21 10.94
CA SER A 417 -20.08 23.64 10.67
C SER A 417 -20.00 25.08 10.17
N ALA A 418 -18.92 25.76 10.51
CA ALA A 418 -18.55 27.05 9.93
C ALA A 418 -17.03 27.15 9.75
N SER A 419 -16.58 28.11 8.95
CA SER A 419 -15.16 28.26 8.62
C SER A 419 -14.69 29.71 8.77
N ALA A 420 -13.48 29.88 9.29
CA ALA A 420 -12.76 31.16 9.33
C ALA A 420 -11.58 31.15 8.35
N LEU A 421 -11.29 32.31 7.76
CA LEU A 421 -10.25 32.44 6.73
C LEU A 421 -9.10 33.32 7.22
N PHE A 422 -7.89 32.77 7.26
CA PHE A 422 -6.68 33.46 7.70
C PHE A 422 -5.60 33.48 6.62
N PRO A 423 -5.36 34.63 5.95
CA PRO A 423 -4.33 34.72 4.93
C PRO A 423 -2.94 34.93 5.56
N ILE A 424 -2.05 33.97 5.35
CA ILE A 424 -0.65 34.00 5.79
C ILE A 424 0.33 33.89 4.62
N ARG A 425 1.57 34.33 4.86
CA ARG A 425 2.68 34.19 3.93
C ARG A 425 3.92 33.69 4.67
N PRO A 426 4.42 32.49 4.35
CA PRO A 426 5.63 31.97 4.96
C PRO A 426 6.86 32.78 4.54
N VAL A 427 7.78 33.00 5.48
CA VAL A 427 9.04 33.75 5.27
C VAL A 427 10.29 32.94 5.60
N ALA A 428 10.19 31.93 6.46
CA ALA A 428 11.28 31.00 6.77
C ALA A 428 11.14 29.71 5.94
N LEU A 429 12.28 29.07 5.64
CA LEU A 429 12.35 27.77 4.98
C LEU A 429 12.42 26.65 6.01
N GLY A 430 11.99 25.45 5.63
CA GLY A 430 11.94 24.28 6.51
C GLY A 430 10.61 24.10 7.21
N GLU A 431 10.59 23.32 8.29
CA GLU A 431 9.37 23.03 9.04
C GLU A 431 8.90 24.27 9.82
N ILE A 432 7.64 24.63 9.62
CA ILE A 432 6.96 25.68 10.36
C ILE A 432 5.75 25.13 11.10
N GLU A 433 5.48 25.70 12.26
CA GLU A 433 4.33 25.35 13.09
C GLU A 433 3.21 26.38 12.93
N ILE A 434 2.02 25.91 12.60
CA ILE A 434 0.79 26.70 12.50
C ILE A 434 -0.14 26.27 13.63
N SER A 435 -0.36 27.15 14.60
CA SER A 435 -1.12 26.84 15.82
C SER A 435 -2.40 27.68 15.88
N VAL A 436 -3.54 27.00 15.99
CA VAL A 436 -4.87 27.60 16.02
C VAL A 436 -5.56 27.23 17.33
N ASP A 437 -6.02 28.24 18.07
CA ASP A 437 -6.82 28.06 19.28
C ASP A 437 -8.27 28.44 19.03
N ALA A 438 -9.19 27.64 19.53
CA ALA A 438 -10.61 27.89 19.53
C ALA A 438 -11.13 27.91 20.95
N VAL A 439 -11.73 29.03 21.36
CA VAL A 439 -12.19 29.22 22.73
C VAL A 439 -13.66 29.66 22.74
N SER A 440 -14.48 28.93 23.49
CA SER A 440 -15.85 29.30 23.83
C SER A 440 -15.98 29.49 25.35
N ALA A 441 -17.16 29.88 25.83
CA ALA A 441 -17.43 29.97 27.26
C ALA A 441 -17.46 28.60 27.97
N GLU A 442 -17.69 27.52 27.22
CA GLU A 442 -17.96 26.18 27.75
C GLU A 442 -16.84 25.17 27.43
N ALA A 443 -16.06 25.42 26.36
CA ALA A 443 -15.02 24.52 25.89
C ALA A 443 -13.90 25.25 25.13
N SER A 444 -12.77 24.57 24.96
CA SER A 444 -11.63 25.02 24.15
C SER A 444 -11.05 23.83 23.37
N ASP A 445 -10.59 24.06 22.14
CA ASP A 445 -9.82 23.09 21.34
C ASP A 445 -8.64 23.83 20.71
N SER A 446 -7.53 23.12 20.49
CA SER A 446 -6.32 23.69 19.90
C SER A 446 -5.78 22.72 18.85
N LEU A 447 -5.35 23.26 17.72
CA LEU A 447 -4.81 22.50 16.60
C LEU A 447 -3.42 23.03 16.25
N VAL A 448 -2.43 22.13 16.26
CA VAL A 448 -1.07 22.42 15.82
C VAL A 448 -0.81 21.64 14.55
N TRP A 449 -0.41 22.34 13.49
CA TRP A 449 -0.10 21.76 12.20
C TRP A 449 1.32 22.09 11.78
N ILE A 450 2.13 21.07 11.49
CA ILE A 450 3.50 21.24 11.00
C ILE A 450 3.47 21.11 9.48
N VAL A 451 4.03 22.10 8.78
CA VAL A 451 4.13 22.10 7.31
C VAL A 451 5.53 22.51 6.87
N ASN A 452 6.04 21.86 5.83
CA ASN A 452 7.35 22.16 5.28
C ASN A 452 7.29 23.30 4.25
N VAL A 453 8.10 24.33 4.43
CA VAL A 453 8.23 25.46 3.50
C VAL A 453 9.46 25.28 2.62
N LYS A 454 9.23 25.29 1.30
CA LYS A 454 10.28 25.13 0.28
C LYS A 454 10.74 26.48 -0.28
N PRO A 455 12.00 26.53 -0.76
CA PRO A 455 12.44 27.64 -1.58
C PRO A 455 11.69 27.67 -2.91
N GLU A 456 11.45 28.89 -3.38
CA GLU A 456 10.96 29.19 -4.72
C GLU A 456 11.97 28.77 -5.81
N GLY A 457 11.56 28.84 -7.08
CA GLY A 457 12.40 28.47 -8.21
C GLY A 457 12.55 26.96 -8.43
N VAL A 458 13.52 26.58 -9.26
CA VAL A 458 13.74 25.19 -9.69
C VAL A 458 14.94 24.58 -8.96
N LYS A 459 14.70 23.49 -8.24
CA LYS A 459 15.73 22.75 -7.51
C LYS A 459 16.76 22.13 -8.46
N GLN A 460 18.03 22.38 -8.18
CA GLN A 460 19.20 21.77 -8.79
C GLN A 460 19.95 20.94 -7.74
N SER A 461 20.58 19.86 -8.18
CA SER A 461 21.45 19.03 -7.37
C SER A 461 22.68 18.63 -8.16
N LEU A 462 23.85 18.78 -7.56
CA LEU A 462 25.12 18.32 -8.10
C LEU A 462 25.79 17.40 -7.08
N SER A 463 26.40 16.33 -7.57
CA SER A 463 27.20 15.42 -6.76
C SER A 463 28.53 15.22 -7.46
N GLU A 464 29.62 15.45 -6.74
CA GLU A 464 30.97 15.21 -7.23
C GLU A 464 31.66 14.17 -6.34
N THR A 465 32.07 13.06 -6.94
CA THR A 465 32.64 11.90 -6.25
C THR A 465 34.12 11.74 -6.58
N LEU A 466 34.95 11.61 -5.54
CA LEU A 466 36.39 11.38 -5.64
C LEU A 466 36.77 10.04 -5.01
N PHE A 467 37.60 9.29 -5.73
CA PHE A 467 38.27 8.12 -5.17
C PHE A 467 39.62 8.56 -4.58
N LEU A 468 39.71 8.55 -3.25
CA LEU A 468 40.87 9.01 -2.50
C LEU A 468 41.71 7.80 -2.08
N GLU A 469 42.91 7.68 -2.62
CA GLU A 469 43.83 6.58 -2.28
C GLU A 469 45.17 7.13 -1.78
N VAL A 470 45.72 6.50 -0.73
CA VAL A 470 47.13 6.70 -0.36
C VAL A 470 47.96 5.64 -1.08
N GLU A 471 48.79 6.07 -2.03
CA GLU A 471 49.74 5.18 -2.70
C GLU A 471 50.59 4.41 -1.66
N PRO A 472 50.85 3.10 -1.84
CA PRO A 472 51.55 2.28 -0.85
C PRO A 472 52.94 2.80 -0.42
N LEU A 473 53.58 3.63 -1.23
CA LEU A 473 54.91 4.22 -0.99
C LEU A 473 54.86 5.62 -0.38
N LYS A 474 53.68 6.26 -0.33
CA LYS A 474 53.45 7.58 0.29
C LYS A 474 52.75 7.39 1.64
N LEU A 475 53.01 8.27 2.60
CA LEU A 475 52.29 8.26 3.89
C LEU A 475 51.08 9.20 3.90
N ASN A 476 51.01 10.12 2.94
CA ASN A 476 49.96 11.11 2.84
C ASN A 476 49.68 11.49 1.38
N SER A 477 48.51 12.07 1.17
CA SER A 477 48.05 12.60 -0.12
C SER A 477 47.13 13.79 0.13
N SER A 478 47.10 14.73 -0.81
CA SER A 478 46.27 15.93 -0.73
C SER A 478 45.62 16.25 -2.06
N THR A 479 44.33 16.56 -2.03
CA THR A 479 43.53 16.95 -3.20
C THR A 479 42.65 18.13 -2.83
N SER A 480 42.30 18.96 -3.83
CA SER A 480 41.37 20.06 -3.67
C SER A 480 40.20 19.93 -4.64
N ILE A 481 39.03 20.39 -4.21
CA ILE A 481 37.79 20.40 -5.00
C ILE A 481 37.08 21.73 -4.76
N SER A 482 36.51 22.31 -5.81
CA SER A 482 35.90 23.64 -5.77
C SER A 482 34.59 23.69 -6.51
N PHE A 483 33.60 24.39 -5.95
CA PHE A 483 32.33 24.66 -6.58
C PHE A 483 31.90 26.11 -6.33
N SER A 484 31.45 26.78 -7.40
CA SER A 484 30.92 28.14 -7.34
C SER A 484 29.42 28.15 -7.65
N PHE A 485 28.66 28.87 -6.84
CA PHE A 485 27.22 29.01 -7.06
C PHE A 485 26.93 29.94 -8.25
N PRO A 486 25.94 29.64 -9.11
CA PRO A 486 25.47 30.57 -10.13
C PRO A 486 24.92 31.88 -9.51
N PRO A 487 24.92 33.01 -10.24
CA PRO A 487 24.49 34.30 -9.69
C PRO A 487 22.99 34.39 -9.34
N ASP A 488 22.13 33.65 -10.05
CA ASP A 488 20.67 33.70 -9.91
C ASP A 488 20.11 32.62 -8.96
N VAL A 489 20.88 32.31 -7.90
CA VAL A 489 20.48 31.33 -6.88
C VAL A 489 19.54 31.98 -5.86
N VAL A 490 18.46 31.26 -5.55
CA VAL A 490 17.47 31.68 -4.56
C VAL A 490 18.12 31.69 -3.17
N GLN A 491 18.11 32.85 -2.50
CA GLN A 491 18.79 33.04 -1.23
C GLN A 491 18.25 32.12 -0.13
N GLY A 492 19.16 31.43 0.58
CA GLY A 492 18.86 30.48 1.65
C GLY A 492 18.44 29.10 1.15
N SER A 493 18.39 28.87 -0.17
CA SER A 493 18.14 27.53 -0.74
C SER A 493 19.40 26.65 -0.76
N GLN A 494 20.58 27.27 -0.67
CA GLN A 494 21.86 26.58 -0.79
C GLN A 494 22.10 25.64 0.39
N ARG A 495 22.33 24.36 0.09
CA ARG A 495 22.70 23.35 1.07
C ARG A 495 23.82 22.51 0.49
N ALA A 496 24.87 22.29 1.27
CA ALA A 496 25.97 21.43 0.88
C ALA A 496 26.38 20.54 2.03
N HIS A 497 26.77 19.31 1.71
CA HIS A 497 27.36 18.40 2.67
C HIS A 497 28.43 17.55 1.99
N VAL A 498 29.40 17.14 2.80
CA VAL A 498 30.38 16.13 2.42
C VAL A 498 30.05 14.81 3.07
N ALA A 499 30.29 13.72 2.36
CA ALA A 499 30.14 12.37 2.86
C ALA A 499 31.38 11.54 2.52
N LEU A 500 31.78 10.66 3.44
CA LEU A 500 32.89 9.75 3.26
C LEU A 500 32.51 8.33 3.66
N VAL A 501 33.06 7.37 2.93
CA VAL A 501 32.96 5.95 3.25
C VAL A 501 34.25 5.21 2.84
N GLY A 502 34.59 4.14 3.57
CA GLY A 502 35.79 3.33 3.37
C GLY A 502 35.57 2.07 2.53
N ASP A 503 34.46 1.99 1.81
CA ASP A 503 34.04 0.79 1.09
C ASP A 503 33.37 1.16 -0.25
N ILE A 504 33.62 0.36 -1.29
CA ILE A 504 33.07 0.60 -2.64
C ILE A 504 31.55 0.52 -2.73
N LEU A 505 30.89 -0.19 -1.80
CA LEU A 505 29.43 -0.31 -1.72
C LEU A 505 28.82 0.53 -0.60
N GLY A 506 29.64 1.19 0.23
CA GLY A 506 29.18 1.79 1.47
C GLY A 506 28.12 2.89 1.28
N PHE A 507 28.19 3.67 0.20
CA PHE A 507 27.14 4.65 -0.14
C PHE A 507 25.82 4.00 -0.51
N SER A 508 25.86 2.89 -1.27
CA SER A 508 24.69 2.14 -1.70
C SER A 508 24.01 1.39 -0.55
N ILE A 509 24.79 0.79 0.34
CA ILE A 509 24.29 0.04 1.50
C ILE A 509 23.48 0.93 2.46
N ARG A 510 23.86 2.20 2.62
CA ARG A 510 23.14 3.13 3.50
C ARG A 510 21.73 3.43 2.98
N ASN A 511 21.58 3.57 1.67
CA ASN A 511 20.37 4.05 1.01
C ASN A 511 19.68 2.96 0.16
N LEU A 512 19.71 1.69 0.60
CA LEU A 512 19.08 0.57 -0.10
C LEU A 512 17.59 0.81 -0.42
N ASP A 513 16.96 1.63 0.40
CA ASP A 513 15.54 1.98 0.40
C ASP A 513 15.24 3.10 -0.63
N SER A 514 16.27 3.75 -1.20
CA SER A 514 16.11 4.91 -2.08
C SER A 514 17.27 5.07 -3.08
N LEU A 515 17.69 3.95 -3.70
CA LEU A 515 18.78 3.95 -4.71
C LEU A 515 18.40 4.70 -6.01
N LEU A 516 17.11 4.91 -6.27
CA LEU A 516 16.62 5.66 -7.42
C LEU A 516 15.56 6.69 -7.02
N GLN A 517 15.63 7.88 -7.63
CA GLN A 517 14.62 8.93 -7.55
C GLN A 517 13.63 8.83 -8.72
N MET A 518 13.06 7.64 -8.93
CA MET A 518 12.04 7.41 -9.95
C MET A 518 10.86 6.64 -9.36
N PRO A 519 9.64 6.85 -9.87
CA PRO A 519 8.49 6.03 -9.50
C PRO A 519 8.72 4.52 -9.76
N LEU A 520 8.28 3.64 -8.84
CA LEU A 520 8.66 2.21 -8.79
C LEU A 520 7.49 1.24 -9.01
N ASP A 521 6.77 1.47 -10.09
CA ASP A 521 5.40 0.99 -10.21
C ASP A 521 5.14 0.14 -11.45
N SER A 522 6.22 -0.22 -12.15
CA SER A 522 6.30 -1.32 -13.12
C SER A 522 7.04 -2.54 -12.54
N GLY A 523 6.80 -3.71 -13.13
CA GLY A 523 7.48 -4.96 -12.76
C GLY A 523 8.99 -4.95 -12.98
N GLU A 524 9.53 -4.07 -13.82
CA GLU A 524 10.99 -3.87 -13.91
C GLU A 524 11.48 -2.98 -12.78
N GLN A 525 10.87 -1.81 -12.60
CA GLN A 525 11.29 -0.81 -11.62
C GLN A 525 11.23 -1.36 -10.20
N ASN A 526 10.22 -2.19 -9.90
CA ASN A 526 10.06 -2.84 -8.61
C ASN A 526 11.30 -3.64 -8.20
N LEU A 527 12.05 -4.20 -9.15
CA LEU A 527 13.26 -4.99 -8.87
C LEU A 527 14.45 -4.17 -8.35
N ILE A 528 14.41 -2.83 -8.39
CA ILE A 528 15.47 -2.00 -7.77
C ILE A 528 15.59 -2.20 -6.26
N HIS A 529 14.50 -2.57 -5.59
CA HIS A 529 14.52 -2.91 -4.17
C HIS A 529 14.65 -4.41 -3.91
N PHE A 530 14.87 -5.22 -4.95
CA PHE A 530 15.11 -6.65 -4.83
C PHE A 530 16.57 -7.00 -5.11
N ALA A 531 17.05 -6.73 -6.33
CA ALA A 531 18.34 -7.22 -6.79
C ALA A 531 19.55 -6.60 -6.04
N PRO A 532 19.61 -5.28 -5.78
CA PRO A 532 20.69 -4.70 -4.97
C PRO A 532 20.78 -5.30 -3.56
N ASN A 533 19.63 -5.60 -2.94
CA ASN A 533 19.60 -6.23 -1.62
C ASN A 533 20.22 -7.64 -1.65
N ILE A 534 20.01 -8.42 -2.72
CA ILE A 534 20.70 -9.71 -2.92
C ILE A 534 22.22 -9.51 -2.95
N TYR A 535 22.71 -8.51 -3.69
CA TYR A 535 24.15 -8.28 -3.84
C TYR A 535 24.80 -7.75 -2.56
N VAL A 536 24.08 -6.93 -1.78
CA VAL A 536 24.51 -6.55 -0.44
C VAL A 536 24.58 -7.78 0.47
N LEU A 537 23.57 -8.65 0.46
CA LEU A 537 23.60 -9.88 1.26
C LEU A 537 24.74 -10.83 0.85
N GLN A 538 25.02 -10.94 -0.45
CA GLN A 538 26.16 -11.70 -0.97
C GLN A 538 27.50 -11.09 -0.56
N TYR A 539 27.60 -9.76 -0.52
CA TYR A 539 28.77 -9.04 0.00
C TYR A 539 28.95 -9.30 1.50
N LEU A 540 27.90 -9.14 2.30
CA LEU A 540 27.93 -9.33 3.76
C LEU A 540 28.19 -10.78 4.18
N ASN A 541 27.82 -11.77 3.38
CA ASN A 541 28.11 -13.18 3.68
C ASN A 541 29.60 -13.52 3.53
N LYS A 542 30.38 -12.64 2.89
CA LYS A 542 31.84 -12.78 2.72
C LYS A 542 32.62 -12.04 3.83
N SER A 543 31.97 -11.17 4.63
CA SER A 543 32.56 -10.48 5.79
C SER A 543 32.10 -11.11 7.11
N GLY A 544 32.86 -10.91 8.20
CA GLY A 544 32.53 -11.48 9.51
C GLY A 544 31.48 -10.64 10.25
N THR A 545 30.51 -11.29 10.90
CA THR A 545 29.29 -10.69 11.46
C THR A 545 29.51 -9.63 12.55
N THR A 546 29.38 -8.35 12.19
CA THR A 546 29.25 -7.24 13.13
C THR A 546 27.77 -6.89 13.39
N PRO A 547 27.41 -6.20 14.50
CA PRO A 547 26.02 -5.80 14.77
C PRO A 547 25.39 -4.94 13.67
N ASP A 548 26.16 -4.01 13.09
CA ASP A 548 25.69 -3.12 12.02
C ASP A 548 25.33 -3.91 10.76
N GLU A 549 26.08 -4.97 10.45
CA GLU A 549 25.79 -5.86 9.32
C GLU A 549 24.51 -6.68 9.52
N GLU A 550 24.17 -7.06 10.77
CA GLU A 550 22.90 -7.74 11.07
C GLU A 550 21.70 -6.81 10.87
N GLU A 551 21.81 -5.54 11.26
CA GLU A 551 20.77 -4.55 10.99
C GLU A 551 20.56 -4.36 9.48
N ILE A 552 21.64 -4.23 8.72
CA ILE A 552 21.59 -4.13 7.26
C ILE A 552 20.96 -5.38 6.64
N ARG A 553 21.33 -6.58 7.13
CA ARG A 553 20.75 -7.85 6.69
C ARG A 553 19.25 -7.91 6.95
N GLY A 554 18.80 -7.48 8.14
CA GLY A 554 17.38 -7.41 8.48
C GLY A 554 16.60 -6.50 7.55
N ARG A 555 17.10 -5.27 7.30
CA ARG A 555 16.48 -4.33 6.35
C ARG A 555 16.43 -4.89 4.92
N ALA A 556 17.53 -5.47 4.45
CA ALA A 556 17.60 -6.05 3.10
C ALA A 556 16.59 -7.19 2.89
N LEU A 557 16.44 -8.09 3.88
CA LEU A 557 15.47 -9.18 3.82
C LEU A 557 14.02 -8.67 3.87
N GLY A 558 13.75 -7.62 4.67
CA GLY A 558 12.44 -6.97 4.72
C GLY A 558 12.01 -6.45 3.34
N HIS A 559 12.85 -5.63 2.70
CA HIS A 559 12.57 -5.11 1.36
C HIS A 559 12.42 -6.23 0.32
N MET A 560 13.29 -7.25 0.35
CA MET A 560 13.17 -8.37 -0.58
C MET A 560 11.82 -9.09 -0.45
N LEU A 561 11.29 -9.26 0.75
CA LEU A 561 10.00 -9.92 0.97
C LEU A 561 8.83 -9.09 0.42
N GLU A 562 8.78 -7.80 0.73
CA GLU A 562 7.76 -6.88 0.24
C GLU A 562 7.75 -6.83 -1.30
N VAL A 563 8.94 -6.70 -1.88
CA VAL A 563 9.11 -6.61 -3.33
C VAL A 563 8.77 -7.93 -4.01
N TYR A 564 9.13 -9.08 -3.44
CA TYR A 564 8.73 -10.39 -3.96
C TYR A 564 7.22 -10.51 -4.05
N GLN A 565 6.49 -10.15 -2.99
CA GLN A 565 5.03 -10.18 -2.97
C GLN A 565 4.43 -9.26 -4.04
N LYS A 566 4.92 -8.00 -4.14
CA LYS A 566 4.49 -7.08 -5.20
C LYS A 566 4.84 -7.62 -6.59
N GLN A 567 6.00 -8.25 -6.76
CA GLN A 567 6.46 -8.77 -8.06
C GLN A 567 5.55 -9.87 -8.61
N LEU A 568 4.98 -10.71 -7.73
CA LEU A 568 4.03 -11.74 -8.14
C LEU A 568 2.75 -11.16 -8.78
N SER A 569 2.37 -9.92 -8.44
CA SER A 569 1.22 -9.26 -9.09
C SER A 569 1.45 -8.93 -10.58
N TYR A 570 2.72 -8.89 -11.00
CA TYR A 570 3.11 -8.70 -12.41
C TYR A 570 3.26 -10.04 -13.17
N GLN A 571 3.09 -11.19 -12.51
CA GLN A 571 3.07 -12.49 -13.17
C GLN A 571 1.72 -12.73 -13.85
N ARG A 572 1.75 -13.21 -15.09
CA ARG A 572 0.58 -13.55 -15.89
C ARG A 572 0.18 -15.02 -15.71
N GLU A 573 -1.01 -15.36 -16.17
CA GLU A 573 -1.56 -16.73 -16.14
C GLU A 573 -0.68 -17.77 -16.85
N ASP A 574 0.00 -17.38 -17.93
CA ASP A 574 0.92 -18.26 -18.67
C ASP A 574 2.30 -18.43 -18.00
N GLY A 575 2.53 -17.77 -16.86
CA GLY A 575 3.77 -17.83 -16.09
C GLY A 575 4.80 -16.74 -16.41
N SER A 576 4.57 -15.96 -17.46
CA SER A 576 5.44 -14.85 -17.87
C SER A 576 5.25 -13.62 -16.98
N PHE A 577 6.22 -12.71 -17.00
CA PHE A 577 6.13 -11.40 -16.34
C PHE A 577 6.00 -10.29 -17.39
N SER A 578 5.19 -9.27 -17.08
CA SER A 578 5.04 -8.07 -17.90
C SER A 578 5.10 -6.79 -17.04
N PRO A 579 5.54 -5.65 -17.59
CA PRO A 579 5.72 -4.42 -16.81
C PRO A 579 4.48 -3.98 -16.02
N PHE A 580 3.27 -4.20 -16.55
CA PHE A 580 2.01 -3.83 -15.90
C PHE A 580 1.08 -5.03 -15.68
N GLY A 581 1.66 -6.24 -15.57
CA GLY A 581 0.92 -7.48 -15.29
C GLY A 581 -0.20 -7.73 -16.30
N SER A 582 -1.38 -8.11 -15.83
CA SER A 582 -2.54 -8.44 -16.68
C SER A 582 -3.06 -7.29 -17.56
N SER A 583 -2.63 -6.04 -17.32
CA SER A 583 -2.97 -4.89 -18.17
C SER A 583 -2.29 -4.96 -19.55
N ASP A 584 -1.16 -5.65 -19.64
CA ASP A 584 -0.47 -5.87 -20.91
C ASP A 584 -1.15 -6.99 -21.71
N THR A 585 -0.94 -7.02 -23.02
CA THR A 585 -1.49 -8.08 -23.88
C THR A 585 -0.66 -9.37 -23.86
N SER A 586 0.63 -9.27 -23.55
CA SER A 586 1.60 -10.37 -23.54
C SER A 586 2.72 -10.15 -22.50
N GLY A 587 3.37 -11.23 -22.07
CA GLY A 587 4.60 -11.18 -21.26
C GLY A 587 5.82 -10.75 -22.06
N SER A 588 6.83 -10.18 -21.38
CA SER A 588 8.14 -9.88 -21.97
C SER A 588 9.15 -10.97 -21.65
N ILE A 589 9.87 -11.43 -22.68
CA ILE A 589 10.97 -12.40 -22.56
C ILE A 589 12.08 -11.82 -21.71
N TRP A 590 12.48 -10.57 -21.98
CA TRP A 590 13.52 -9.90 -21.22
C TRP A 590 13.16 -9.77 -19.74
N LEU A 591 11.96 -9.23 -19.43
CA LEU A 591 11.54 -9.03 -18.04
C LEU A 591 11.38 -10.37 -17.31
N THR A 592 10.80 -11.37 -17.97
CA THR A 592 10.66 -12.71 -17.38
C THR A 592 12.03 -13.32 -17.06
N ALA A 593 13.01 -13.17 -17.95
CA ALA A 593 14.38 -13.62 -17.69
C ALA A 593 15.05 -12.82 -16.55
N PHE A 594 14.80 -11.51 -16.47
CA PHE A 594 15.36 -10.67 -15.42
C PHE A 594 14.81 -11.03 -14.04
N VAL A 595 13.48 -11.21 -13.93
CA VAL A 595 12.83 -11.67 -12.70
C VAL A 595 13.34 -13.06 -12.32
N LEU A 596 13.42 -13.98 -13.28
CA LEU A 596 13.93 -15.33 -13.05
C LEU A 596 15.35 -15.30 -12.49
N LYS A 597 16.26 -14.56 -13.12
CA LYS A 597 17.64 -14.37 -12.65
C LYS A 597 17.67 -13.90 -11.20
N CYS A 598 16.91 -12.84 -10.89
CA CYS A 598 16.85 -12.27 -9.54
C CYS A 598 16.31 -13.27 -8.50
N PHE A 599 15.22 -13.96 -8.82
CA PHE A 599 14.60 -14.93 -7.91
C PHE A 599 15.52 -16.14 -7.67
N LEU A 600 16.22 -16.62 -8.69
CA LEU A 600 17.21 -17.70 -8.53
C LEU A 600 18.37 -17.26 -7.62
N GLN A 601 18.88 -16.04 -7.79
CA GLN A 601 19.94 -15.49 -6.95
C GLN A 601 19.49 -15.23 -5.50
N ALA A 602 18.19 -15.06 -5.24
CA ALA A 602 17.62 -14.84 -3.91
C ALA A 602 17.40 -16.13 -3.08
N LYS A 603 17.38 -17.32 -3.71
CA LYS A 603 17.14 -18.62 -3.06
C LYS A 603 18.00 -18.88 -1.80
N PRO A 604 19.27 -18.46 -1.72
CA PRO A 604 20.08 -18.66 -0.50
C PRO A 604 19.60 -17.85 0.71
N PHE A 605 18.81 -16.79 0.51
CA PHE A 605 18.44 -15.83 1.55
C PHE A 605 16.97 -15.89 1.94
N MET A 606 16.09 -16.30 1.01
CA MET A 606 14.65 -16.41 1.26
C MET A 606 14.03 -17.58 0.49
N GLN A 607 12.84 -18.01 0.93
CA GLN A 607 12.09 -19.06 0.25
C GLN A 607 11.34 -18.49 -0.95
N ILE A 608 11.67 -18.99 -2.15
CA ILE A 608 10.97 -18.68 -3.40
C ILE A 608 10.12 -19.88 -3.81
N GLU A 609 8.90 -19.62 -4.27
CA GLU A 609 7.99 -20.69 -4.66
C GLU A 609 8.44 -21.38 -5.96
N GLN A 610 8.59 -22.71 -5.90
CA GLN A 610 9.06 -23.52 -7.03
C GLN A 610 8.14 -23.45 -8.26
N SER A 611 6.84 -23.30 -8.04
CA SER A 611 5.83 -23.24 -9.10
C SER A 611 6.03 -21.98 -9.97
N VAL A 612 6.35 -20.84 -9.36
CA VAL A 612 6.60 -19.56 -10.01
C VAL A 612 7.79 -19.65 -10.95
N LEU A 613 8.91 -20.21 -10.45
CA LEU A 613 10.14 -20.41 -11.23
C LEU A 613 9.92 -21.36 -12.42
N THR A 614 9.32 -22.53 -12.15
CA THR A 614 9.09 -23.56 -13.20
C THR A 614 8.20 -23.02 -14.32
N ARG A 615 7.15 -22.26 -13.99
CA ARG A 615 6.25 -21.66 -14.98
C ARG A 615 6.97 -20.63 -15.85
N ALA A 616 7.75 -19.73 -15.25
CA ALA A 616 8.54 -18.73 -15.98
C ALA A 616 9.56 -19.37 -16.94
N VAL A 617 10.30 -20.38 -16.48
CA VAL A 617 11.29 -21.09 -17.30
C VAL A 617 10.62 -21.85 -18.46
N THR A 618 9.54 -22.57 -18.17
CA THR A 618 8.78 -23.32 -19.20
C THR A 618 8.28 -22.38 -20.29
N TRP A 619 7.81 -21.20 -19.90
CA TRP A 619 7.36 -20.18 -20.83
C TRP A 619 8.50 -19.58 -21.67
N LEU A 620 9.66 -19.29 -21.07
CA LEU A 620 10.85 -18.82 -21.79
C LEU A 620 11.30 -19.83 -22.85
N LEU A 621 11.50 -21.10 -22.46
CA LEU A 621 11.99 -22.15 -23.35
C LEU A 621 11.05 -22.43 -24.53
N LYS A 622 9.73 -22.22 -24.36
CA LYS A 622 8.76 -22.33 -25.46
C LYS A 622 9.00 -21.31 -26.58
N HIS A 623 9.67 -20.20 -26.28
CA HIS A 623 9.97 -19.12 -27.23
C HIS A 623 11.40 -19.16 -27.76
N GLN A 624 12.16 -20.23 -27.47
CA GLN A 624 13.47 -20.46 -28.08
C GLN A 624 13.32 -20.88 -29.55
N GLY A 625 14.05 -20.21 -30.44
CA GLY A 625 14.12 -20.51 -31.86
C GLY A 625 14.97 -21.73 -32.18
N PRO A 626 14.92 -22.23 -33.44
CA PRO A 626 15.60 -23.45 -33.84
C PRO A 626 17.13 -23.33 -33.88
N GLN A 627 17.68 -22.11 -33.95
CA GLN A 627 19.13 -21.89 -33.84
C GLN A 627 19.57 -21.61 -32.40
N GLY A 628 18.63 -21.59 -31.44
CA GLY A 628 18.87 -21.24 -30.03
C GLY A 628 18.57 -19.79 -29.68
N GLU A 629 18.09 -18.99 -30.64
CA GLU A 629 17.84 -17.56 -30.46
C GLU A 629 16.51 -17.26 -29.76
N PHE A 630 16.48 -16.27 -28.87
CA PHE A 630 15.24 -15.81 -28.22
C PHE A 630 14.66 -14.57 -28.91
N ARG A 631 13.34 -14.54 -29.08
CA ARG A 631 12.62 -13.44 -29.74
C ARG A 631 11.64 -12.81 -28.77
N GLU A 632 11.69 -11.49 -28.63
CA GLU A 632 10.75 -10.75 -27.80
C GLU A 632 9.32 -10.83 -28.36
N VAL A 633 8.35 -11.02 -27.47
CA VAL A 633 6.91 -11.14 -27.77
C VAL A 633 6.09 -10.09 -27.01
N GLY A 634 6.64 -9.59 -25.91
CA GLY A 634 6.06 -8.53 -25.10
C GLY A 634 6.51 -7.15 -25.54
N LYS A 635 6.01 -6.15 -24.82
CA LYS A 635 6.54 -4.79 -24.90
C LYS A 635 7.83 -4.72 -24.09
N LEU A 636 8.90 -4.28 -24.73
CA LEU A 636 10.15 -4.00 -24.08
C LEU A 636 10.19 -2.51 -23.72
N ILE A 637 10.34 -2.22 -22.43
CA ILE A 637 10.40 -0.84 -21.91
C ILE A 637 11.84 -0.32 -21.80
N HIS A 638 12.83 -1.20 -21.96
CA HIS A 638 14.25 -0.89 -21.87
C HIS A 638 14.88 -0.60 -23.25
N THR A 639 15.30 0.65 -23.47
CA THR A 639 15.65 1.20 -24.80
C THR A 639 16.89 0.53 -25.42
N GLU A 640 17.93 0.26 -24.62
CA GLU A 640 19.20 -0.31 -25.08
C GLU A 640 19.05 -1.79 -25.46
N MET A 641 18.25 -2.54 -24.71
CA MET A 641 17.88 -3.91 -25.08
C MET A 641 16.98 -3.94 -26.33
N GLN A 642 16.21 -2.87 -26.59
CA GLN A 642 15.41 -2.74 -27.80
C GLN A 642 16.29 -2.51 -29.04
N GLU A 643 17.33 -1.67 -28.92
CA GLU A 643 18.35 -1.53 -29.96
C GLU A 643 19.16 -2.81 -30.16
N ALA A 644 19.46 -3.53 -29.08
CA ALA A 644 20.09 -4.85 -29.13
C ALA A 644 19.24 -5.82 -29.96
N LEU A 645 17.91 -5.75 -29.89
CA LEU A 645 17.00 -6.54 -30.72
C LEU A 645 17.00 -6.10 -32.19
N ASP A 646 17.03 -4.80 -32.46
CA ASP A 646 17.06 -4.23 -33.82
C ASP A 646 18.39 -4.52 -34.55
N SER A 647 19.49 -4.65 -33.80
CA SER A 647 20.82 -5.03 -34.31
C SER A 647 21.05 -6.55 -34.37
N GLY A 648 20.06 -7.36 -33.97
CA GLY A 648 20.08 -8.82 -34.01
C GLY A 648 19.89 -9.42 -32.61
N GLN A 649 19.05 -10.45 -32.49
CA GLN A 649 18.57 -11.12 -31.26
C GLN A 649 19.65 -11.65 -30.26
N VAL A 650 20.91 -11.31 -30.47
CA VAL A 650 22.11 -11.67 -29.70
C VAL A 650 22.02 -11.17 -28.26
N GLY A 651 21.75 -9.87 -28.02
CA GLY A 651 21.71 -9.31 -26.67
C GLY A 651 20.66 -9.98 -25.77
N LEU A 652 19.43 -10.15 -26.28
CA LEU A 652 18.36 -10.85 -25.57
C LEU A 652 18.71 -12.32 -25.31
N THR A 653 19.27 -13.01 -26.30
CA THR A 653 19.68 -14.42 -26.16
C THR A 653 20.77 -14.57 -25.09
N ALA A 654 21.76 -13.67 -25.07
CA ALA A 654 22.79 -13.64 -24.03
C ALA A 654 22.17 -13.41 -22.65
N PHE A 655 21.22 -12.49 -22.52
CA PHE A 655 20.55 -12.21 -21.25
C PHE A 655 19.72 -13.39 -20.73
N VAL A 656 18.96 -14.05 -21.60
CA VAL A 656 18.20 -15.25 -21.23
C VAL A 656 19.14 -16.39 -20.83
N LEU A 657 20.25 -16.58 -21.57
CA LEU A 657 21.26 -17.57 -21.21
C LEU A 657 21.85 -17.30 -19.82
N MET A 658 22.16 -16.05 -19.49
CA MET A 658 22.63 -15.68 -18.15
C MET A 658 21.64 -16.09 -17.06
N ALA A 659 20.34 -15.81 -17.25
CA ALA A 659 19.30 -16.16 -16.28
C ALA A 659 19.18 -17.68 -16.08
N LEU A 660 19.26 -18.46 -17.17
CA LEU A 660 19.18 -19.92 -17.12
C LEU A 660 20.42 -20.57 -16.50
N LEU A 661 21.58 -19.92 -16.57
CA LEU A 661 22.83 -20.40 -15.96
C LEU A 661 22.93 -20.14 -14.45
N GLU A 662 22.02 -19.35 -13.85
CA GLU A 662 22.02 -19.14 -12.40
C GLU A 662 21.68 -20.43 -11.62
N ASP A 663 20.90 -21.33 -12.21
CA ASP A 663 20.58 -22.65 -11.64
C ASP A 663 20.34 -23.67 -12.77
N GLU A 664 21.36 -24.50 -13.04
CA GLU A 664 21.36 -25.51 -14.10
C GLU A 664 20.22 -26.55 -13.96
N SER A 665 19.59 -26.67 -12.78
CA SER A 665 18.49 -27.62 -12.58
C SER A 665 17.20 -27.26 -13.34
N TYR A 666 17.04 -26.00 -13.74
CA TYR A 666 15.85 -25.54 -14.48
C TYR A 666 16.01 -25.57 -15.99
N ALA A 667 17.23 -25.72 -16.49
CA ALA A 667 17.50 -25.63 -17.91
C ALA A 667 17.80 -27.02 -18.50
N ASP A 668 17.15 -27.36 -19.61
CA ASP A 668 17.51 -28.55 -20.39
C ASP A 668 18.92 -28.34 -20.97
N PRO A 669 19.89 -29.24 -20.72
CA PRO A 669 21.23 -29.15 -21.28
C PRO A 669 21.25 -28.94 -22.80
N GLY A 670 20.26 -29.49 -23.53
CA GLY A 670 20.13 -29.29 -24.98
C GLY A 670 19.83 -27.84 -25.37
N ASN A 671 18.90 -27.19 -24.65
CA ASN A 671 18.47 -25.82 -24.93
C ASN A 671 19.55 -24.80 -24.54
N LEU A 672 20.27 -25.03 -23.45
CA LEU A 672 21.44 -24.24 -23.07
C LEU A 672 22.52 -24.30 -24.15
N SER A 673 22.83 -25.52 -24.61
CA SER A 673 23.86 -25.73 -25.64
C SER A 673 23.52 -25.02 -26.95
N LEU A 674 22.23 -24.99 -27.34
CA LEU A 674 21.78 -24.26 -28.52
C LEU A 674 21.97 -22.75 -28.39
N ALA A 675 21.53 -22.15 -27.28
CA ALA A 675 21.70 -20.72 -27.04
C ALA A 675 23.18 -20.31 -26.97
N GLN A 676 24.01 -21.11 -26.29
CA GLN A 676 25.46 -20.91 -26.24
C GLN A 676 26.08 -20.98 -27.65
N SER A 677 25.78 -22.04 -28.41
CA SER A 677 26.29 -22.21 -29.78
C SER A 677 25.89 -21.06 -30.70
N TYR A 678 24.68 -20.52 -30.54
CA TYR A 678 24.23 -19.34 -31.28
C TYR A 678 25.14 -18.14 -31.03
N LEU A 679 25.45 -17.86 -29.76
CA LEU A 679 26.29 -16.72 -29.36
C LEU A 679 27.74 -16.90 -29.81
N GLU A 680 28.32 -18.10 -29.64
CA GLU A 680 29.67 -18.44 -30.11
C GLU A 680 29.82 -18.20 -31.62
N ASN A 681 28.85 -18.67 -32.41
CA ASN A 681 28.82 -18.44 -33.85
C ASN A 681 28.70 -16.96 -34.22
N LYS A 682 27.93 -16.18 -33.44
CA LYS A 682 27.75 -14.75 -33.68
C LYS A 682 29.01 -13.95 -33.40
N VAL A 683 29.70 -14.24 -32.29
CA VAL A 683 31.01 -13.67 -31.97
C VAL A 683 32.01 -13.98 -33.09
N ALA A 684 32.07 -15.23 -33.54
CA ALA A 684 32.96 -15.64 -34.64
C ALA A 684 32.63 -14.97 -35.99
N SER A 685 31.34 -14.72 -36.27
CA SER A 685 30.90 -14.09 -37.52
C SER A 685 31.09 -12.56 -37.57
N GLY A 686 31.32 -11.92 -36.41
CA GLY A 686 31.41 -10.46 -36.31
C GLY A 686 30.07 -9.73 -36.49
N GLY A 687 30.10 -8.39 -36.46
CA GLY A 687 28.91 -7.55 -36.70
C GLY A 687 27.93 -7.41 -35.53
N VAL A 688 28.36 -7.76 -34.31
CA VAL A 688 27.59 -7.57 -33.07
C VAL A 688 27.83 -6.15 -32.53
N SER A 689 26.78 -5.46 -32.06
CA SER A 689 26.90 -4.14 -31.42
C SER A 689 27.70 -4.20 -30.12
N ASN A 690 28.29 -3.07 -29.69
CA ASN A 690 29.12 -3.02 -28.47
C ASN A 690 28.34 -3.49 -27.23
N TYR A 691 27.09 -3.04 -27.08
CA TYR A 691 26.22 -3.42 -25.96
C TYR A 691 25.91 -4.92 -25.96
N SER A 692 25.47 -5.48 -27.10
CA SER A 692 25.21 -6.92 -27.23
C SER A 692 26.46 -7.76 -27.02
N LEU A 693 27.64 -7.27 -27.41
CA LEU A 693 28.90 -7.97 -27.22
C LEU A 693 29.32 -8.00 -25.74
N CYS A 694 29.07 -6.94 -24.96
CA CYS A 694 29.31 -6.92 -23.51
C CYS A 694 28.48 -7.99 -22.78
N LEU A 695 27.18 -8.04 -23.08
CA LEU A 695 26.26 -9.07 -22.57
C LEU A 695 26.74 -10.49 -22.96
N THR A 696 27.12 -10.66 -24.23
CA THR A 696 27.58 -11.94 -24.76
C THR A 696 28.88 -12.39 -24.10
N ALA A 697 29.85 -11.50 -23.93
CA ALA A 697 31.12 -11.81 -23.28
C ALA A 697 30.90 -12.31 -21.84
N TYR A 698 30.00 -11.67 -21.08
CA TYR A 698 29.66 -12.12 -19.74
C TYR A 698 28.90 -13.45 -19.73
N ALA A 699 27.90 -13.63 -20.61
CA ALA A 699 27.15 -14.88 -20.73
C ALA A 699 28.07 -16.07 -21.08
N LEU A 700 28.98 -15.89 -22.04
CA LEU A 700 29.97 -16.92 -22.43
C LEU A 700 31.00 -17.16 -21.32
N ALA A 701 31.42 -16.13 -20.59
CA ALA A 701 32.30 -16.29 -19.43
C ALA A 701 31.62 -17.07 -18.30
N LEU A 702 30.32 -16.85 -18.07
CA LEU A 702 29.51 -17.64 -17.13
C LEU A 702 29.39 -19.11 -17.56
N ALA A 703 29.21 -19.36 -18.86
CA ALA A 703 29.13 -20.70 -19.45
C ALA A 703 30.49 -21.43 -19.54
N ASN A 704 31.59 -20.79 -19.15
CA ASN A 704 32.97 -21.28 -19.34
C ASN A 704 33.31 -21.60 -20.82
N SER A 705 32.72 -20.87 -21.76
CA SER A 705 32.98 -20.99 -23.20
C SER A 705 34.38 -20.45 -23.56
N PRO A 706 35.12 -21.10 -24.48
CA PRO A 706 36.42 -20.61 -24.93
C PRO A 706 36.31 -19.30 -25.74
N GLU A 707 35.16 -19.01 -26.34
CA GLU A 707 34.87 -17.79 -27.12
C GLU A 707 34.73 -16.54 -26.24
N ALA A 708 34.64 -16.69 -24.91
CA ALA A 708 34.62 -15.56 -23.97
C ALA A 708 35.89 -14.69 -24.04
N GLY A 709 37.07 -15.31 -24.25
CA GLY A 709 38.34 -14.60 -24.42
C GLY A 709 38.36 -13.73 -25.67
N PRO A 710 38.13 -14.31 -26.87
CA PRO A 710 37.97 -13.54 -28.12
C PRO A 710 36.94 -12.42 -28.04
N ALA A 711 35.80 -12.64 -27.36
CA ALA A 711 34.80 -11.59 -27.17
C ALA A 711 35.33 -10.40 -26.35
N LEU A 712 36.11 -10.65 -25.29
CA LEU A 712 36.75 -9.62 -24.47
C LEU A 712 37.89 -8.91 -25.21
N GLU A 713 38.67 -9.63 -26.01
CA GLU A 713 39.72 -9.04 -26.86
C GLU A 713 39.12 -8.09 -27.90
N GLU A 714 37.99 -8.48 -28.50
CA GLU A 714 37.24 -7.63 -29.43
C GLU A 714 36.64 -6.41 -28.73
N LEU A 715 36.14 -6.55 -27.50
CA LEU A 715 35.70 -5.38 -26.73
C LEU A 715 36.87 -4.44 -26.42
N THR A 716 38.02 -4.99 -26.05
CA THR A 716 39.24 -4.21 -25.77
C THR A 716 39.73 -3.47 -27.02
N SER A 717 39.60 -4.08 -28.20
CA SER A 717 39.99 -3.46 -29.49
C SER A 717 39.08 -2.30 -29.89
N ARG A 718 37.81 -2.34 -29.47
CA ARG A 718 36.79 -1.30 -29.73
C ARG A 718 36.72 -0.21 -28.66
N ALA A 719 37.45 -0.35 -27.55
CA ALA A 719 37.35 0.56 -26.43
C ALA A 719 37.99 1.92 -26.73
N ASP A 720 37.28 2.98 -26.35
CA ASP A 720 37.82 4.34 -26.28
C ASP A 720 38.49 4.54 -24.92
N TYR A 721 39.79 4.90 -24.93
CA TYR A 721 40.53 5.14 -23.70
C TYR A 721 40.42 6.60 -23.27
N LYS A 722 39.71 6.86 -22.17
CA LYS A 722 39.66 8.17 -21.49
C LYS A 722 40.28 8.03 -20.11
N ASP A 723 41.35 8.80 -19.84
CA ASP A 723 42.11 8.76 -18.58
C ASP A 723 42.56 7.34 -18.14
N GLY A 724 42.88 6.48 -19.11
CA GLY A 724 43.31 5.10 -18.86
C GLY A 724 42.18 4.10 -18.58
N VAL A 725 40.92 4.52 -18.72
CA VAL A 725 39.73 3.66 -18.57
C VAL A 725 39.20 3.28 -19.94
N MET A 726 38.89 1.99 -20.14
CA MET A 726 38.21 1.49 -21.34
C MET A 726 36.72 1.82 -21.26
N LEU A 727 36.23 2.59 -22.24
CA LEU A 727 34.82 2.96 -22.36
C LEU A 727 34.30 2.58 -23.76
N TRP A 728 32.99 2.32 -23.84
CA TRP A 728 32.33 1.98 -25.09
C TRP A 728 31.18 2.94 -25.35
N THR A 729 30.99 3.32 -26.60
CA THR A 729 29.83 4.10 -27.04
C THR A 729 28.80 3.19 -27.69
N SER A 730 27.51 3.51 -27.51
CA SER A 730 26.40 2.90 -28.26
C SER A 730 25.92 3.88 -29.33
N SER A 731 25.35 3.38 -30.43
CA SER A 731 24.73 4.23 -31.46
C SER A 731 23.55 5.05 -30.91
N ALA A 732 22.95 4.64 -29.78
CA ALA A 732 21.90 5.38 -29.11
C ALA A 732 22.40 6.47 -28.13
N SER A 733 23.67 6.49 -27.71
CA SER A 733 24.16 7.58 -26.85
C SER A 733 24.27 8.87 -27.67
N LEU A 734 23.66 9.97 -27.20
CA LEU A 734 23.94 11.29 -27.75
C LEU A 734 25.44 11.56 -27.58
N GLU A 735 26.10 12.03 -28.64
CA GLU A 735 27.45 12.60 -28.53
C GLU A 735 27.35 13.90 -27.73
N SER A 736 27.21 13.82 -26.40
CA SER A 736 27.31 14.98 -25.54
C SER A 736 28.78 15.38 -25.41
N HIS A 737 29.06 16.64 -25.70
CA HIS A 737 30.37 17.25 -25.51
C HIS A 737 30.74 17.47 -24.03
N ASP A 738 29.86 17.08 -23.09
CA ASP A 738 30.01 17.34 -21.66
C ASP A 738 30.15 16.08 -20.79
N LEU A 739 31.17 16.15 -19.93
CA LEU A 739 31.62 15.46 -18.70
C LEU A 739 30.84 14.30 -18.02
N GLU A 740 29.61 13.94 -18.41
CA GLU A 740 28.80 12.93 -17.72
C GLU A 740 28.57 11.65 -18.55
N PRO A 741 28.80 10.43 -18.00
CA PRO A 741 28.60 9.20 -18.75
C PRO A 741 27.13 8.78 -18.84
N SER A 742 26.79 8.11 -19.94
CA SER A 742 25.45 7.59 -20.22
C SER A 742 25.11 6.36 -19.35
N SER A 743 23.81 6.06 -19.18
CA SER A 743 23.34 4.86 -18.47
C SER A 743 23.90 3.59 -19.12
N ALA A 744 23.86 3.54 -20.47
CA ALA A 744 24.41 2.43 -21.25
C ALA A 744 25.92 2.21 -21.02
N GLN A 745 26.69 3.28 -20.83
CA GLN A 745 28.13 3.18 -20.55
C GLN A 745 28.40 2.51 -19.21
N ILE A 746 27.63 2.87 -18.17
CA ILE A 746 27.73 2.28 -16.83
C ILE A 746 27.38 0.79 -16.90
N GLU A 747 26.32 0.43 -17.61
CA GLU A 747 25.88 -0.96 -17.78
C GLU A 747 26.91 -1.81 -18.55
N MET A 748 27.41 -1.33 -19.69
CA MET A 748 28.44 -2.02 -20.47
C MET A 748 29.73 -2.24 -19.65
N ALA A 749 30.21 -1.20 -18.98
CA ALA A 749 31.39 -1.29 -18.12
C ALA A 749 31.19 -2.32 -16.99
N SER A 750 29.98 -2.38 -16.42
CA SER A 750 29.64 -3.34 -15.36
C SER A 750 29.61 -4.78 -15.87
N TYR A 751 29.08 -5.03 -17.07
CA TYR A 751 29.14 -6.36 -17.69
C TYR A 751 30.57 -6.81 -18.03
N VAL A 752 31.41 -5.89 -18.53
CA VAL A 752 32.83 -6.19 -18.76
C VAL A 752 33.55 -6.52 -17.45
N LEU A 753 33.30 -5.76 -16.37
CA LEU A 753 33.84 -6.05 -15.05
C LEU A 753 33.45 -7.45 -14.55
N LEU A 754 32.18 -7.85 -14.74
CA LEU A 754 31.69 -9.17 -14.38
C LEU A 754 32.32 -10.29 -15.23
N ALA A 755 32.51 -10.06 -16.53
CA ALA A 755 33.21 -11.00 -17.41
C ALA A 755 34.69 -11.17 -17.02
N LEU A 756 35.40 -10.07 -16.75
CA LEU A 756 36.78 -10.09 -16.26
C LEU A 756 36.91 -10.83 -14.93
N TYR A 757 35.96 -10.62 -14.01
CA TYR A 757 35.90 -11.33 -12.73
C TYR A 757 35.78 -12.85 -12.93
N LYS A 758 34.86 -13.29 -13.80
CA LYS A 758 34.67 -14.72 -14.10
C LYS A 758 35.88 -15.35 -14.78
N ARG A 759 36.66 -14.57 -15.52
CA ARG A 759 37.92 -14.99 -16.15
C ARG A 759 39.15 -14.89 -15.23
N GLY A 760 39.01 -14.33 -14.03
CA GLY A 760 40.12 -14.12 -13.09
C GLY A 760 41.11 -13.02 -13.50
N SER A 761 40.71 -12.09 -14.38
CA SER A 761 41.55 -11.02 -14.92
C SER A 761 41.43 -9.74 -14.09
N PHE A 762 41.83 -9.79 -12.82
CA PHE A 762 41.55 -8.73 -11.83
C PHE A 762 42.31 -7.42 -12.06
N VAL A 763 43.53 -7.47 -12.61
CA VAL A 763 44.37 -6.27 -12.77
C VAL A 763 43.77 -5.31 -13.80
N GLU A 764 43.25 -5.86 -14.90
CA GLU A 764 42.59 -5.11 -15.98
C GLU A 764 41.29 -4.45 -15.50
N ALA A 765 40.66 -5.01 -14.46
CA ALA A 765 39.40 -4.51 -13.90
C ALA A 765 39.56 -3.29 -12.97
N ILE A 766 40.74 -3.04 -12.39
CA ILE A 766 40.91 -2.01 -11.33
C ILE A 766 40.52 -0.61 -11.80
N GLN A 767 40.95 -0.20 -13.00
CA GLN A 767 40.64 1.15 -13.50
C GLN A 767 39.15 1.33 -13.80
N LEU A 768 38.48 0.30 -14.36
CA LEU A 768 37.02 0.31 -14.53
C LEU A 768 36.30 0.33 -13.18
N LEU A 769 36.78 -0.43 -12.20
CA LEU A 769 36.21 -0.47 -10.85
C LEU A 769 36.23 0.93 -10.22
N ILE A 770 37.38 1.59 -10.23
CA ILE A 770 37.54 2.96 -9.73
C ILE A 770 36.64 3.92 -10.50
N TRP A 771 36.60 3.83 -11.83
CA TRP A 771 35.74 4.67 -12.64
C TRP A 771 34.26 4.50 -12.28
N LEU A 772 33.80 3.25 -12.10
CA LEU A 772 32.42 2.92 -11.75
C LEU A 772 32.05 3.50 -10.38
N THR A 773 32.92 3.40 -9.37
CA THR A 773 32.67 3.99 -8.05
C THR A 773 32.53 5.52 -8.07
N LYS A 774 33.17 6.20 -9.05
CA LYS A 774 33.02 7.65 -9.22
C LYS A 774 31.67 8.05 -9.84
N GLN A 775 30.97 7.12 -10.49
CA GLN A 775 29.66 7.40 -11.12
C GLN A 775 28.47 7.22 -10.16
N ILE A 776 28.73 6.86 -8.89
CA ILE A 776 27.68 6.75 -7.87
C ILE A 776 27.11 8.14 -7.58
N ASN A 777 25.78 8.25 -7.66
CA ASN A 777 25.05 9.49 -7.40
C ASN A 777 24.94 9.80 -5.88
N HIS A 778 24.35 10.93 -5.50
CA HIS A 778 24.23 11.35 -4.10
C HIS A 778 23.29 10.49 -3.24
N ILE A 779 22.51 9.60 -3.85
CA ILE A 779 21.63 8.64 -3.15
C ILE A 779 22.21 7.23 -3.13
N GLY A 780 23.41 7.00 -3.66
CA GLY A 780 24.09 5.70 -3.60
C GLY A 780 23.73 4.73 -4.72
N GLY A 781 22.89 5.13 -5.68
CA GLY A 781 22.62 4.37 -6.91
C GLY A 781 23.31 5.01 -8.14
N TYR A 782 22.84 4.63 -9.33
CA TYR A 782 23.27 5.19 -10.61
C TYR A 782 22.08 5.92 -11.27
N ARG A 783 21.89 5.84 -12.59
CA ARG A 783 20.85 6.63 -13.27
C ARG A 783 19.52 5.89 -13.39
N THR A 784 19.55 4.57 -13.56
CA THR A 784 18.40 3.72 -13.89
C THR A 784 18.37 2.43 -13.07
N THR A 785 17.35 1.59 -13.30
CA THR A 785 17.26 0.29 -12.62
C THR A 785 18.34 -0.66 -13.09
N GLN A 786 18.55 -0.80 -14.40
CA GLN A 786 19.53 -1.76 -14.94
C GLN A 786 20.97 -1.40 -14.60
N ASP A 787 21.37 -0.14 -14.81
CA ASP A 787 22.74 0.28 -14.54
C ASP A 787 23.08 0.11 -13.05
N THR A 788 22.16 0.44 -12.15
CA THR A 788 22.34 0.30 -10.71
C THR A 788 22.43 -1.17 -10.31
N VAL A 789 21.54 -2.02 -10.82
CA VAL A 789 21.54 -3.44 -10.49
C VAL A 789 22.83 -4.12 -10.94
N VAL A 790 23.25 -3.91 -12.20
CA VAL A 790 24.45 -4.57 -12.75
C VAL A 790 25.72 -3.98 -12.16
N ALA A 791 25.78 -2.65 -11.93
CA ALA A 791 26.93 -2.02 -11.30
C ALA A 791 27.13 -2.51 -9.87
N LEU A 792 26.06 -2.59 -9.07
CA LEU A 792 26.17 -3.12 -7.70
C LEU A 792 26.49 -4.62 -7.68
N GLN A 793 25.99 -5.40 -8.66
CA GLN A 793 26.41 -6.79 -8.84
C GLN A 793 27.93 -6.87 -9.09
N ALA A 794 28.45 -6.03 -9.98
CA ALA A 794 29.88 -5.98 -10.31
C ALA A 794 30.70 -5.58 -9.06
N LEU A 795 30.36 -4.48 -8.41
CA LEU A 795 31.05 -4.02 -7.19
C LEU A 795 31.04 -5.08 -6.08
N ALA A 796 29.92 -5.77 -5.86
CA ALA A 796 29.83 -6.86 -4.88
C ALA A 796 30.71 -8.07 -5.24
N CYS A 797 30.97 -8.36 -6.51
CA CYS A 797 31.93 -9.40 -6.90
C CYS A 797 33.36 -9.02 -6.51
N TYR A 798 33.72 -7.74 -6.60
CA TYR A 798 35.01 -7.20 -6.21
C TYR A 798 35.08 -6.83 -4.73
N ALA A 799 34.21 -7.39 -3.88
CA ALA A 799 34.22 -7.19 -2.43
C ALA A 799 35.63 -7.32 -1.82
N ALA A 800 36.47 -8.25 -2.28
CA ALA A 800 37.83 -8.44 -1.77
C ALA A 800 38.76 -7.22 -1.97
N PHE A 801 38.41 -6.29 -2.86
CA PHE A 801 39.10 -5.01 -3.02
C PHE A 801 38.85 -4.07 -1.84
N SER A 802 37.75 -4.27 -1.10
CA SER A 802 37.35 -3.50 0.07
C SER A 802 37.34 -4.39 1.33
N GLY A 803 37.93 -3.95 2.44
CA GLY A 803 37.93 -4.80 3.62
C GLY A 803 38.50 -4.15 4.87
N ALA A 804 37.85 -4.48 5.99
CA ALA A 804 38.16 -3.97 7.32
C ALA A 804 39.65 -4.05 7.70
N ASN A 805 40.36 -5.10 7.29
CA ASN A 805 41.74 -5.35 7.71
C ASN A 805 42.80 -4.51 6.97
N ALA A 806 42.42 -3.82 5.88
CA ALA A 806 43.35 -3.09 5.03
C ALA A 806 43.32 -1.56 5.26
N ILE A 807 42.32 -1.05 5.99
CA ILE A 807 42.03 0.39 6.07
C ILE A 807 42.30 0.99 7.46
N ASP A 808 43.12 2.03 7.49
CA ASP A 808 43.31 2.93 8.63
C ASP A 808 43.70 4.30 8.06
N LEU A 809 42.70 5.16 7.89
CA LEU A 809 42.82 6.48 7.27
C LEU A 809 42.33 7.56 8.22
N ARG A 810 43.06 8.67 8.23
CA ARG A 810 42.62 9.93 8.82
C ARG A 810 42.54 10.99 7.73
N LEU A 811 41.39 11.63 7.62
CA LEU A 811 41.15 12.66 6.63
C LEU A 811 40.82 13.97 7.34
N ASN A 812 41.55 15.03 6.99
CA ASN A 812 41.30 16.38 7.44
C ASN A 812 40.79 17.21 6.25
N ILE A 813 39.53 17.63 6.33
CA ILE A 813 38.86 18.39 5.29
C ILE A 813 38.69 19.81 5.80
N THR A 814 39.27 20.76 5.07
CA THR A 814 39.29 22.17 5.46
C THR A 814 38.78 23.04 4.34
N ALA A 815 37.94 24.02 4.69
CA ALA A 815 37.51 25.08 3.81
C ALA A 815 37.97 26.42 4.42
N PRO A 816 39.05 27.04 3.89
CA PRO A 816 39.63 28.23 4.49
C PRO A 816 38.67 29.41 4.58
N GLU A 817 37.78 29.54 3.59
CA GLU A 817 36.87 30.69 3.43
C GLU A 817 35.63 30.59 4.32
N SER A 818 35.09 29.38 4.52
CA SER A 818 33.88 29.13 5.31
C SER A 818 34.15 28.67 6.75
N GLN A 819 35.41 28.72 7.22
CA GLN A 819 35.86 28.25 8.54
C GLN A 819 35.48 26.79 8.86
N PHE A 820 35.17 25.99 7.85
CA PHE A 820 34.84 24.59 8.01
C PHE A 820 36.12 23.77 8.18
N ALA A 821 36.19 22.98 9.24
CA ALA A 821 37.24 21.99 9.45
C ALA A 821 36.62 20.74 10.05
N SER A 822 36.77 19.61 9.38
CA SER A 822 36.25 18.31 9.84
C SER A 822 37.32 17.24 9.74
N LEU A 823 37.49 16.50 10.83
CA LEU A 823 38.34 15.33 10.91
C LEU A 823 37.49 14.07 10.81
N PHE A 824 37.85 13.18 9.89
CA PHE A 824 37.25 11.87 9.70
C PHE A 824 38.29 10.79 9.99
N SER A 825 37.85 9.67 10.57
CA SER A 825 38.68 8.49 10.78
C SER A 825 37.93 7.30 10.20
N ILE A 826 38.61 6.53 9.36
CA ILE A 826 38.09 5.32 8.74
C ILE A 826 39.03 4.18 9.10
N ASN A 827 38.50 3.20 9.83
CA ASN A 827 39.24 2.05 10.32
C ASN A 827 38.42 0.77 10.14
N SER A 828 38.95 -0.35 10.62
CA SER A 828 38.31 -1.68 10.51
C SER A 828 36.88 -1.76 11.06
N SER A 829 36.48 -0.91 12.01
CA SER A 829 35.13 -0.92 12.58
C SER A 829 34.20 0.14 11.97
N THR A 830 34.72 1.07 11.17
CA THR A 830 33.96 2.23 10.66
C THR A 830 33.99 2.33 9.13
N TYR A 831 34.60 1.38 8.44
CA TYR A 831 34.77 1.41 6.98
C TYR A 831 33.44 1.40 6.21
N LEU A 832 32.39 0.74 6.72
CA LEU A 832 31.03 0.77 6.16
C LEU A 832 30.20 1.98 6.62
N ALA A 833 30.69 2.77 7.58
CA ALA A 833 29.91 3.87 8.14
C ALA A 833 29.86 5.05 7.16
N TYR A 834 28.64 5.48 6.83
CA TYR A 834 28.38 6.71 6.08
C TYR A 834 28.61 7.92 6.99
N GLN A 835 29.76 8.59 6.84
CA GLN A 835 30.13 9.75 7.67
C GLN A 835 29.80 11.06 6.93
N ARG A 836 28.70 11.72 7.32
CA ARG A 836 28.23 12.99 6.72
C ARG A 836 28.50 14.20 7.62
N ARG A 837 28.91 15.32 7.01
CA ARG A 837 28.99 16.65 7.65
C ARG A 837 28.39 17.72 6.77
N GLU A 838 27.50 18.51 7.33
CA GLU A 838 26.94 19.69 6.66
C GLU A 838 27.95 20.83 6.66
N MET A 839 27.87 21.67 5.61
CA MET A 839 28.78 22.80 5.40
C MET A 839 27.98 24.09 5.32
N ASN A 840 28.63 25.19 5.71
CA ASN A 840 28.08 26.51 5.44
C ASN A 840 28.22 26.85 3.95
N THR A 841 27.16 27.41 3.36
CA THR A 841 27.00 27.71 1.94
C THR A 841 26.89 29.22 1.65
N ASP A 842 27.24 30.06 2.62
CA ASP A 842 27.25 31.52 2.47
C ASP A 842 28.24 32.03 1.39
N THR A 843 29.25 31.22 1.05
CA THR A 843 30.27 31.52 0.03
C THR A 843 30.49 30.33 -0.89
N ASP A 844 31.23 30.55 -1.97
CA ASP A 844 31.76 29.48 -2.81
C ASP A 844 32.52 28.43 -1.97
N ILE A 845 32.50 27.20 -2.44
CA ILE A 845 33.01 26.04 -1.70
C ILE A 845 34.38 25.69 -2.26
N ASN A 846 35.42 25.88 -1.45
CA ASN A 846 36.79 25.50 -1.79
C ASN A 846 37.33 24.57 -0.70
N LEU A 847 37.37 23.27 -0.97
CA LEU A 847 37.79 22.25 -0.01
C LEU A 847 39.19 21.75 -0.29
N ASN A 848 40.02 21.71 0.75
CA ASN A 848 41.30 21.02 0.78
C ASN A 848 41.16 19.75 1.61
N ILE A 849 41.42 18.62 0.97
CA ILE A 849 41.32 17.28 1.56
C ILE A 849 42.74 16.77 1.75
N TYR A 850 43.17 16.65 3.01
CA TYR A 850 44.42 16.00 3.39
C TYR A 850 44.12 14.63 3.96
N MET A 851 44.79 13.59 3.47
CA MET A 851 44.66 12.23 3.98
C MET A 851 46.00 11.66 4.40
N GLU A 852 46.02 10.89 5.49
CA GLU A 852 47.17 10.15 5.99
C GLU A 852 46.76 8.72 6.39
N GLY A 853 47.69 7.77 6.24
CA GLY A 853 47.47 6.38 6.63
C GLY A 853 47.54 5.39 5.46
N ARG A 854 46.71 4.35 5.48
CA ARG A 854 46.69 3.28 4.48
C ARG A 854 45.27 2.90 4.09
N GLY A 855 45.03 2.76 2.79
CA GLY A 855 43.76 2.34 2.20
C GLY A 855 43.22 3.37 1.22
N PHE A 856 41.93 3.28 0.94
CA PHE A 856 41.21 4.26 0.14
C PHE A 856 39.94 4.72 0.87
N ALA A 857 39.40 5.86 0.45
CA ALA A 857 38.10 6.37 0.85
C ALA A 857 37.37 6.91 -0.38
N ILE A 858 36.06 6.78 -0.41
CA ILE A 858 35.23 7.45 -1.41
C ILE A 858 34.67 8.70 -0.75
N PHE A 859 35.01 9.84 -1.32
CA PHE A 859 34.55 11.15 -0.89
C PHE A 859 33.48 11.64 -1.86
N GLN A 860 32.39 12.18 -1.33
CA GLN A 860 31.33 12.76 -2.13
C GLN A 860 30.97 14.15 -1.60
N MET A 861 30.95 15.13 -2.49
CA MET A 861 30.44 16.48 -2.21
C MET A 861 29.08 16.64 -2.88
N ASN A 862 28.05 16.85 -2.05
CA ASN A 862 26.67 16.97 -2.51
C ASN A 862 26.17 18.39 -2.28
N ILE A 863 25.69 19.01 -3.35
CA ILE A 863 25.28 20.42 -3.38
C ILE A 863 23.86 20.52 -3.91
N PHE A 864 23.02 21.27 -3.21
CA PHE A 864 21.62 21.51 -3.55
C PHE A 864 21.35 23.02 -3.51
N TYR A 865 20.66 23.53 -4.51
CA TYR A 865 20.27 24.94 -4.57
C TYR A 865 19.04 25.09 -5.47
N ASN A 866 18.34 26.21 -5.39
CA ASN A 866 17.28 26.54 -6.32
C ASN A 866 17.71 27.71 -7.20
N LEU A 867 17.42 27.62 -8.50
CA LEU A 867 17.57 28.75 -9.42
C LEU A 867 16.24 29.46 -9.59
N GLU A 868 16.27 30.78 -9.71
CA GLU A 868 15.07 31.54 -10.07
C GLU A 868 14.48 31.03 -11.39
N SER A 869 13.15 30.90 -11.47
CA SER A 869 12.48 30.32 -12.64
C SER A 869 12.86 31.02 -13.95
N LYS A 870 12.99 32.36 -13.94
CA LYS A 870 13.39 33.15 -15.11
C LYS A 870 14.81 32.83 -15.58
N ALA A 871 15.76 32.72 -14.65
CA ALA A 871 17.14 32.38 -14.97
C ALA A 871 17.23 30.94 -15.50
N PHE A 872 16.50 30.01 -14.86
CA PHE A 872 16.41 28.64 -15.33
C PHE A 872 15.80 28.52 -16.74
N SER A 873 14.71 29.25 -17.04
CA SER A 873 14.14 29.28 -18.39
C SER A 873 15.12 29.82 -19.43
N GLN A 874 15.97 30.80 -19.09
CA GLN A 874 17.01 31.31 -19.99
C GLN A 874 18.09 30.27 -20.27
N ILE A 875 18.54 29.54 -19.24
CA ILE A 875 19.49 28.43 -19.40
C ILE A 875 18.91 27.36 -20.34
N LEU A 876 17.65 26.98 -20.15
CA LEU A 876 16.97 26.02 -21.01
C LEU A 876 16.83 26.50 -22.46
N GLN A 877 16.62 27.80 -22.69
CA GLN A 877 16.59 28.36 -24.04
C GLN A 877 17.93 28.26 -24.75
N LEU A 878 19.03 28.41 -24.02
CA LEU A 878 20.39 28.26 -24.55
C LEU A 878 20.72 26.80 -24.86
N ALA A 879 20.28 25.87 -23.99
CA ALA A 879 20.47 24.42 -24.15
C ALA A 879 19.41 23.75 -25.05
N LYS A 880 18.51 24.54 -25.67
CA LYS A 880 17.35 24.00 -26.40
C LYS A 880 17.75 23.10 -27.56
N GLU A 881 18.90 23.31 -28.20
CA GLU A 881 19.37 22.44 -29.30
C GLU A 881 19.88 21.07 -28.81
N GLU A 882 20.32 20.99 -27.54
CA GLU A 882 20.89 19.80 -26.91
C GLU A 882 19.85 18.86 -26.30
N GLU A 883 18.62 19.35 -26.05
CA GLU A 883 17.52 18.52 -25.54
C GLU A 883 17.10 17.43 -26.54
N ALA A 884 16.74 16.24 -26.04
CA ALA A 884 16.33 15.11 -26.88
C ALA A 884 14.87 15.18 -27.36
N PHE A 885 14.02 15.90 -26.63
CA PHE A 885 12.58 16.00 -26.90
C PHE A 885 12.17 17.42 -27.28
N THR A 886 11.14 17.55 -28.11
CA THR A 886 10.33 18.77 -28.16
C THR A 886 9.43 18.78 -26.93
N LEU A 887 9.27 19.94 -26.30
CA LEU A 887 8.37 20.11 -25.16
C LEU A 887 7.77 21.50 -25.24
N ASP A 888 6.45 21.53 -25.44
CA ASP A 888 5.61 22.73 -25.42
C ASP A 888 4.53 22.56 -24.35
N VAL A 889 4.32 23.62 -23.57
CA VAL A 889 3.41 23.60 -22.44
C VAL A 889 2.56 24.86 -22.49
N ASP A 890 1.25 24.69 -22.63
CA ASP A 890 0.27 25.78 -22.64
C ASP A 890 -0.71 25.65 -21.48
N VAL A 891 -1.09 26.79 -20.91
CA VAL A 891 -1.96 26.87 -19.73
C VAL A 891 -3.18 27.67 -20.10
N SER A 892 -4.33 27.00 -20.15
CA SER A 892 -5.62 27.64 -20.39
C SER A 892 -6.44 27.65 -19.10
N GLU A 893 -6.87 28.85 -18.68
CA GLU A 893 -7.59 29.05 -17.43
C GLU A 893 -9.06 29.37 -17.71
N GLU A 894 -9.97 28.73 -16.97
CA GLU A 894 -11.39 29.07 -17.04
C GLU A 894 -11.69 30.36 -16.25
N LYS A 895 -12.84 30.99 -16.54
CA LYS A 895 -13.24 32.26 -15.91
C LYS A 895 -13.40 32.19 -14.39
N ASP A 896 -13.55 30.99 -13.82
CA ASP A 896 -13.71 30.81 -12.38
C ASP A 896 -12.38 30.77 -11.61
N HIS A 897 -11.24 30.72 -12.33
CA HIS A 897 -9.89 30.61 -11.77
C HIS A 897 -9.67 29.37 -10.87
N ASN A 898 -10.61 28.41 -10.90
CA ASN A 898 -10.56 27.17 -10.13
C ASN A 898 -10.29 25.96 -11.02
N HIS A 899 -10.60 26.07 -12.32
CA HIS A 899 -10.28 25.07 -13.32
C HIS A 899 -9.19 25.58 -14.27
N VAL A 900 -8.13 24.78 -14.38
CA VAL A 900 -6.99 25.05 -15.26
C VAL A 900 -6.80 23.83 -16.15
N MET A 901 -6.68 24.03 -17.45
CA MET A 901 -6.41 22.99 -18.41
C MET A 901 -4.98 23.15 -18.93
N LEU A 902 -4.13 22.17 -18.59
CA LEU A 902 -2.73 22.11 -19.00
C LEU A 902 -2.59 21.28 -20.27
N SER A 903 -2.09 21.88 -21.35
CA SER A 903 -1.77 21.19 -22.61
C SER A 903 -0.27 20.95 -22.69
N ILE A 904 0.15 19.69 -22.80
CA ILE A 904 1.56 19.32 -22.88
C ILE A 904 1.78 18.56 -24.18
N CYS A 905 2.52 19.15 -25.11
CA CYS A 905 2.89 18.52 -26.38
C CYS A 905 4.37 18.13 -26.36
N THR A 906 4.66 16.88 -26.71
CA THR A 906 6.02 16.33 -26.70
C THR A 906 6.24 15.32 -27.81
N GLY A 907 7.47 15.23 -28.30
CA GLY A 907 7.90 14.28 -29.33
C GLY A 907 9.41 14.17 -29.37
N LEU A 908 9.93 13.08 -29.93
CA LEU A 908 11.38 12.87 -30.06
C LEU A 908 11.93 13.75 -31.20
N LYS A 909 13.03 14.50 -30.98
CA LYS A 909 13.58 15.36 -32.02
C LYS A 909 14.26 14.58 -33.14
N ASN A 910 14.25 15.13 -34.36
CA ASN A 910 14.83 14.50 -35.55
C ASN A 910 16.36 14.31 -35.51
N ASN A 911 17.09 15.12 -34.72
CA ASN A 911 18.55 15.03 -34.59
C ASN A 911 19.01 13.89 -33.66
N VAL A 912 18.09 13.25 -32.92
CA VAL A 912 18.40 12.08 -32.08
C VAL A 912 18.47 10.82 -32.96
N GLY A 913 19.55 10.05 -32.85
CA GLY A 913 19.85 8.88 -33.70
C GLY A 913 18.89 7.68 -33.61
N ILE A 914 17.90 7.71 -32.71
CA ILE A 914 16.89 6.65 -32.53
C ILE A 914 15.54 7.00 -33.17
N SER A 915 14.81 6.00 -33.68
CA SER A 915 13.52 6.19 -34.35
C SER A 915 12.34 6.37 -33.37
N HIS A 916 12.44 5.73 -32.20
CA HIS A 916 11.52 5.81 -31.07
C HIS A 916 12.29 5.47 -29.78
N THR A 917 11.75 5.85 -28.63
CA THR A 917 12.28 5.52 -27.29
C THR A 917 11.66 4.22 -26.75
N GLY A 918 12.22 3.68 -25.66
CA GLY A 918 11.48 2.84 -24.73
C GLY A 918 10.50 3.66 -23.88
N MET A 919 10.26 3.25 -22.64
CA MET A 919 9.32 3.94 -21.75
C MET A 919 9.75 5.39 -21.48
N VAL A 920 8.78 6.31 -21.51
CA VAL A 920 9.00 7.73 -21.24
C VAL A 920 8.19 8.13 -20.02
N ILE A 921 8.82 8.90 -19.13
CA ILE A 921 8.15 9.49 -17.97
C ILE A 921 7.96 10.98 -18.22
N LEU A 922 6.72 11.43 -18.05
CA LEU A 922 6.35 12.84 -18.05
C LEU A 922 5.98 13.25 -16.62
N ASP A 923 6.91 13.94 -15.97
CA ASP A 923 6.75 14.51 -14.64
C ASP A 923 6.19 15.94 -14.75
N VAL A 924 4.99 16.14 -14.22
CA VAL A 924 4.29 17.41 -14.18
C VAL A 924 4.25 17.89 -12.72
N GLY A 925 5.11 18.84 -12.36
CA GLY A 925 5.04 19.51 -11.06
C GLY A 925 3.73 20.26 -10.92
N MET A 926 3.01 20.11 -9.82
CA MET A 926 1.72 20.76 -9.61
C MET A 926 1.90 22.20 -9.16
N LEU A 927 1.07 23.11 -9.70
CA LEU A 927 0.95 24.47 -9.16
C LEU A 927 0.41 24.41 -7.72
N SER A 928 0.95 25.24 -6.82
CA SER A 928 0.55 25.25 -5.42
C SER A 928 -0.97 25.40 -5.27
N GLY A 929 -1.58 24.44 -4.57
CA GLY A 929 -3.01 24.42 -4.32
C GLY A 929 -3.86 23.74 -5.39
N PHE A 930 -3.27 23.21 -6.47
CA PHE A 930 -3.98 22.46 -7.51
C PHE A 930 -3.73 20.95 -7.43
N SER A 931 -4.71 20.18 -7.89
CA SER A 931 -4.61 18.73 -8.08
C SER A 931 -5.33 18.31 -9.37
N PRO A 932 -4.95 17.19 -10.01
CA PRO A 932 -5.67 16.68 -11.18
C PRO A 932 -7.16 16.43 -10.88
N SER A 933 -8.03 16.67 -11.87
CA SER A 933 -9.45 16.38 -11.68
C SER A 933 -9.71 14.88 -11.50
N PRO A 934 -10.73 14.47 -10.73
CA PRO A 934 -11.17 13.08 -10.70
C PRO A 934 -11.46 12.58 -12.12
N GLY A 935 -10.89 11.44 -12.51
CA GLY A 935 -11.04 10.90 -13.86
C GLY A 935 -10.13 11.51 -14.94
N ALA A 936 -9.31 12.52 -14.64
CA ALA A 936 -8.23 12.99 -15.52
C ALA A 936 -7.22 11.88 -15.85
N ALA A 937 -7.20 10.83 -15.02
CA ALA A 937 -6.23 9.75 -14.97
C ALA A 937 -6.71 8.45 -15.67
N ALA A 938 -7.73 8.49 -16.52
CA ALA A 938 -8.17 7.28 -17.22
C ALA A 938 -7.02 6.78 -18.13
N PRO A 939 -6.52 5.53 -17.95
CA PRO A 939 -5.52 4.98 -18.84
C PRO A 939 -6.01 5.04 -20.29
N THR A 940 -5.15 5.54 -21.18
CA THR A 940 -5.41 5.60 -22.61
C THR A 940 -4.46 4.64 -23.33
N GLU A 941 -4.54 4.54 -24.66
CA GLU A 941 -3.53 3.77 -25.41
C GLU A 941 -2.11 4.34 -25.23
N LEU A 942 -2.00 5.64 -24.95
CA LEU A 942 -0.73 6.34 -24.75
C LEU A 942 -0.28 6.36 -23.29
N ILE A 943 -1.18 6.70 -22.36
CA ILE A 943 -0.89 6.79 -20.91
C ILE A 943 -1.24 5.45 -20.28
N ARG A 944 -0.23 4.69 -19.87
CA ARG A 944 -0.43 3.39 -19.20
C ARG A 944 -0.82 3.53 -17.76
N LYS A 945 -0.20 4.49 -17.09
CA LYS A 945 -0.35 4.70 -15.67
C LYS A 945 -0.11 6.18 -15.35
N MET A 946 -0.73 6.62 -14.26
CA MET A 946 -0.58 7.93 -13.70
C MET A 946 -0.42 7.80 -12.20
N ASP A 947 0.70 8.29 -11.68
CA ASP A 947 0.96 8.36 -10.24
C ASP A 947 0.80 9.80 -9.77
N ILE A 948 -0.06 9.99 -8.78
CA ILE A 948 -0.33 11.29 -8.18
C ILE A 948 0.46 11.37 -6.87
N LEU A 949 1.55 12.13 -6.90
CA LEU A 949 2.36 12.45 -5.71
C LEU A 949 1.95 13.84 -5.17
N PRO A 950 2.27 14.17 -3.91
CA PRO A 950 1.89 15.47 -3.33
C PRO A 950 2.40 16.69 -4.13
N GLU A 951 3.55 16.56 -4.80
CA GLU A 951 4.24 17.65 -5.50
C GLU A 951 4.10 17.62 -7.02
N LYS A 952 3.84 16.43 -7.56
CA LYS A 952 3.90 16.20 -9.00
C LYS A 952 3.01 15.05 -9.39
N VAL A 953 2.69 15.01 -10.67
CA VAL A 953 2.05 13.88 -11.33
C VAL A 953 3.07 13.26 -12.27
N SER A 954 3.25 11.96 -12.18
CA SER A 954 4.11 11.20 -13.10
C SER A 954 3.24 10.38 -14.04
N LEU A 955 3.33 10.67 -15.34
CA LEU A 955 2.62 9.95 -16.40
C LEU A 955 3.59 9.00 -17.10
N TYR A 956 3.17 7.73 -17.26
CA TYR A 956 3.97 6.70 -17.89
C TYR A 956 3.48 6.46 -19.32
N LEU A 957 4.36 6.75 -20.28
CA LEU A 957 4.11 6.59 -21.70
C LEU A 957 4.92 5.40 -22.22
N ASP A 958 4.33 4.57 -23.08
CA ASP A 958 4.99 3.39 -23.63
C ASP A 958 6.26 3.72 -24.41
N SER A 959 6.15 4.67 -25.32
CA SER A 959 7.24 5.13 -26.19
C SER A 959 6.85 6.45 -26.85
N LEU A 960 7.85 7.26 -27.18
CA LEU A 960 7.69 8.42 -28.03
C LEU A 960 8.49 8.22 -29.31
N ASN A 961 7.87 8.57 -30.44
CA ASN A 961 8.52 8.62 -31.74
C ASN A 961 8.69 10.08 -32.18
N LYS A 962 9.10 10.30 -33.44
CA LYS A 962 9.30 11.65 -33.99
C LYS A 962 8.00 12.46 -34.19
N SER A 963 6.84 11.84 -34.03
CA SER A 963 5.54 12.50 -34.09
C SER A 963 5.22 13.12 -32.75
N GLU A 964 4.73 14.35 -32.78
CA GLU A 964 4.32 15.07 -31.58
C GLU A 964 2.99 14.51 -31.05
N VAL A 965 2.90 14.35 -29.73
CA VAL A 965 1.71 13.90 -29.03
C VAL A 965 1.38 14.89 -27.93
N CYS A 966 0.10 15.26 -27.83
CA CYS A 966 -0.38 16.24 -26.86
C CYS A 966 -1.27 15.58 -25.81
N ILE A 967 -1.00 15.87 -24.55
CA ILE A 967 -1.73 15.40 -23.38
C ILE A 967 -2.43 16.60 -22.74
N MET A 968 -3.74 16.46 -22.53
CA MET A 968 -4.56 17.46 -21.86
C MET A 968 -4.81 17.02 -20.42
N LEU A 969 -4.30 17.79 -19.46
CA LEU A 969 -4.42 17.49 -18.04
C LEU A 969 -5.29 18.55 -17.34
N PRO A 970 -6.56 18.26 -17.02
CA PRO A 970 -7.41 19.15 -16.24
C PRO A 970 -6.99 19.15 -14.76
N LEU A 971 -6.77 20.35 -14.24
CA LEU A 971 -6.40 20.65 -12.86
C LEU A 971 -7.53 21.41 -12.16
N ILE A 972 -7.78 21.07 -10.90
CA ILE A 972 -8.77 21.70 -10.03
C ILE A 972 -8.07 22.26 -8.80
N ARG A 973 -8.44 23.47 -8.40
CA ARG A 973 -7.97 24.11 -7.17
C ARG A 973 -8.54 23.40 -5.95
N LYS A 974 -7.67 22.82 -5.14
CA LYS A 974 -7.97 22.21 -3.83
C LYS A 974 -7.73 23.16 -2.67
N TYR A 975 -6.68 23.99 -2.74
CA TYR A 975 -6.32 24.95 -1.69
C TYR A 975 -6.26 26.39 -2.21
N LYS A 976 -6.61 27.35 -1.35
CA LYS A 976 -6.68 28.79 -1.68
C LYS A 976 -5.31 29.44 -1.59
N VAL A 977 -4.46 29.19 -2.58
CA VAL A 977 -3.13 29.79 -2.71
C VAL A 977 -3.13 30.92 -3.75
N ALA A 978 -2.51 32.05 -3.40
CA ALA A 978 -2.28 33.24 -4.18
C ALA A 978 -0.77 33.48 -4.37
N ARG A 979 -0.41 34.29 -5.38
CA ARG A 979 0.98 34.51 -5.82
C ARG A 979 1.71 33.20 -6.14
N VAL A 980 1.02 32.31 -6.84
CA VAL A 980 1.48 30.96 -7.13
C VAL A 980 2.81 31.03 -7.89
N GLN A 981 3.80 30.29 -7.42
CA GLN A 981 5.11 30.18 -8.07
C GLN A 981 5.05 29.23 -9.27
N ASP A 982 5.99 29.38 -10.20
CA ASP A 982 6.05 28.56 -11.40
C ASP A 982 6.30 27.10 -11.06
N ALA A 983 5.60 26.20 -11.75
CA ALA A 983 5.85 24.77 -11.68
C ALA A 983 6.66 24.31 -12.90
N MET A 984 7.16 23.07 -12.86
CA MET A 984 8.03 22.51 -13.89
C MET A 984 7.42 21.24 -14.49
N VAL A 985 7.47 21.14 -15.81
CA VAL A 985 7.23 19.90 -16.57
C VAL A 985 8.57 19.37 -17.07
N LYS A 986 8.81 18.08 -16.86
CA LYS A 986 10.00 17.38 -17.34
C LYS A 986 9.61 16.09 -18.03
N VAL A 987 10.11 15.90 -19.25
CA VAL A 987 10.00 14.63 -20.00
C VAL A 987 11.39 14.00 -20.12
N TYR A 988 11.48 12.70 -19.91
CA TYR A 988 12.74 11.96 -20.06
C TYR A 988 12.52 10.50 -20.44
N ASP A 989 13.50 9.96 -21.18
CA ASP A 989 13.59 8.52 -21.45
C ASP A 989 13.97 7.80 -20.15
N TYR A 990 13.19 6.80 -19.75
CA TYR A 990 13.42 6.09 -18.49
C TYR A 990 14.74 5.30 -18.50
N SER A 991 15.15 4.76 -19.66
CA SER A 991 16.38 3.96 -19.77
C SER A 991 17.63 4.81 -19.99
N GLU A 992 17.45 6.04 -20.51
CA GLU A 992 18.54 7.00 -20.69
C GLU A 992 18.09 8.41 -20.24
N PRO A 993 18.07 8.69 -18.92
CA PRO A 993 17.54 9.94 -18.37
C PRO A 993 18.27 11.22 -18.80
N THR A 994 19.46 11.08 -19.42
CA THR A 994 20.17 12.19 -20.06
C THR A 994 19.40 12.73 -21.28
N ARG A 995 18.61 11.89 -21.94
CA ARG A 995 17.62 12.32 -22.93
C ARG A 995 16.44 12.93 -22.20
N THR A 996 16.40 14.25 -22.14
CA THR A 996 15.33 14.98 -21.44
C THR A 996 14.99 16.29 -22.14
N ALA A 997 13.82 16.84 -21.81
CA ALA A 997 13.48 18.23 -22.02
C ALA A 997 12.68 18.74 -20.82
N SER A 998 12.82 20.02 -20.51
CA SER A 998 12.20 20.63 -19.32
C SER A 998 11.60 22.00 -19.63
N ARG A 999 10.44 22.33 -19.07
CA ARG A 999 9.82 23.66 -19.20
C ARG A 999 9.20 24.09 -17.88
N THR A 1000 9.23 25.38 -17.58
CA THR A 1000 8.47 25.98 -16.49
C THR A 1000 7.14 26.49 -17.02
N TYR A 1001 6.09 26.44 -16.21
CA TYR A 1001 4.75 26.91 -16.59
C TYR A 1001 4.02 27.57 -15.43
N ASN A 1002 3.19 28.55 -15.75
CA ASN A 1002 2.28 29.24 -14.85
C ASN A 1002 1.25 30.05 -15.66
N SER A 1003 0.19 30.53 -15.01
CA SER A 1003 -0.72 31.55 -15.57
C SER A 1003 -0.37 32.92 -14.99
N ASP A 1004 -0.33 33.95 -15.84
CA ASP A 1004 -0.15 35.34 -15.41
C ASP A 1004 -1.20 35.78 -14.38
N ALA A 1005 -2.43 35.26 -14.48
CA ALA A 1005 -3.50 35.58 -13.54
C ALA A 1005 -3.22 34.96 -12.16
N LEU A 1006 -2.79 33.70 -12.10
CA LEU A 1006 -2.47 32.99 -10.86
C LEU A 1006 -1.25 33.59 -10.15
N HIS A 1007 -0.21 33.94 -10.93
CA HIS A 1007 1.01 34.58 -10.40
C HIS A 1007 0.73 35.96 -9.78
N ASN A 1008 -0.18 36.74 -10.37
CA ASN A 1008 -0.51 38.09 -9.89
C ASN A 1008 -1.70 38.14 -8.91
N MET A 1009 -2.40 37.02 -8.71
CA MET A 1009 -3.53 36.90 -7.79
C MET A 1009 -3.09 37.18 -6.35
N LYS A 1010 -3.87 37.98 -5.61
CA LYS A 1010 -3.65 38.29 -4.18
C LYS A 1010 -4.61 37.49 -3.31
N ALA A 1011 -4.23 37.21 -2.06
CA ALA A 1011 -5.07 36.47 -1.10
C ALA A 1011 -6.50 37.03 -0.96
N CYS A 1012 -6.69 38.35 -1.12
CA CYS A 1012 -8.00 39.00 -1.06
C CYS A 1012 -9.03 38.43 -2.05
N PHE A 1013 -8.60 37.86 -3.18
CA PHE A 1013 -9.50 37.22 -4.16
C PHE A 1013 -10.39 36.14 -3.51
N PHE A 1014 -9.86 35.37 -2.55
CA PHE A 1014 -10.60 34.33 -1.84
C PHE A 1014 -11.46 34.85 -0.68
N CYS A 1015 -11.34 36.14 -0.36
CA CYS A 1015 -11.91 36.77 0.84
C CYS A 1015 -13.20 37.58 0.57
N GLY A 1016 -13.73 37.52 -0.65
CA GLY A 1016 -14.91 38.27 -1.11
C GLY A 1016 -14.57 39.67 -1.65
N GLU A 1017 -15.57 40.37 -2.23
CA GLU A 1017 -15.39 41.61 -3.03
C GLU A 1017 -14.62 42.75 -2.31
N ASN A 1018 -14.57 42.77 -0.98
CA ASN A 1018 -13.87 43.79 -0.16
C ASN A 1018 -12.79 43.21 0.77
N CYS A 1019 -12.42 41.94 0.59
CA CYS A 1019 -11.63 41.12 1.51
C CYS A 1019 -12.23 40.96 2.93
N ASP A 1020 -13.51 41.28 3.14
CA ASP A 1020 -14.10 41.39 4.47
C ASP A 1020 -14.10 40.05 5.25
N ARG A 1021 -14.18 38.91 4.55
CA ARG A 1021 -14.18 37.58 5.20
C ARG A 1021 -12.86 37.19 5.84
N CYS A 1022 -11.75 37.82 5.45
CA CYS A 1022 -10.42 37.53 5.97
C CYS A 1022 -9.92 38.60 6.93
N ARG A 1023 -10.72 39.64 7.21
CA ARG A 1023 -10.33 40.67 8.17
C ARG A 1023 -10.54 40.14 9.59
N PRO A 1024 -9.64 40.47 10.52
CA PRO A 1024 -9.85 40.12 11.92
C PRO A 1024 -11.15 40.74 12.42
N GLY A 1025 -12.02 39.91 12.99
CA GLY A 1025 -13.31 40.31 13.55
C GLY A 1025 -13.19 40.98 14.92
N ILE A 1026 -12.01 40.87 15.55
CA ILE A 1026 -11.69 41.46 16.85
C ILE A 1026 -10.35 42.21 16.71
N THR A 1027 -10.33 43.52 17.01
CA THR A 1027 -9.09 44.31 17.05
C THR A 1027 -8.73 44.59 18.51
N ILE A 1028 -7.71 43.93 19.03
CA ILE A 1028 -7.18 44.20 20.38
C ILE A 1028 -6.10 45.28 20.26
N THR A 1029 -6.33 46.43 20.89
CA THR A 1029 -5.34 47.51 21.00
C THR A 1029 -4.43 47.23 22.19
N MET A 1030 -3.19 46.83 21.94
CA MET A 1030 -2.15 46.77 22.98
C MET A 1030 -1.46 48.14 23.07
N SER A 1031 -1.94 49.00 23.97
CA SER A 1031 -1.20 50.21 24.35
C SER A 1031 -0.11 49.82 25.36
N SER A 1032 1.15 49.92 24.94
CA SER A 1032 2.31 49.83 25.84
C SER A 1032 2.28 50.98 26.86
N PRO A 1033 2.51 50.73 28.16
CA PRO A 1033 2.42 51.78 29.17
C PRO A 1033 3.69 52.63 29.16
N LEU A 1034 3.63 53.81 28.57
CA LEU A 1034 4.58 54.89 28.82
C LEU A 1034 4.04 55.81 29.94
N LEU A 1035 4.93 56.13 30.88
CA LEU A 1035 4.69 56.97 32.05
C LEU A 1035 3.96 58.28 31.70
N SER A 1036 2.86 58.60 32.39
CA SER A 1036 2.66 59.90 33.08
C SER A 1036 1.29 60.02 33.78
N SER A 1037 1.31 60.93 34.75
CA SER A 1037 0.39 61.25 35.85
C SER A 1037 -1.05 61.66 35.55
N SER A 1038 -1.93 61.24 36.47
CA SER A 1038 -3.10 61.94 37.07
C SER A 1038 -4.09 62.72 36.18
N ASN A 1039 -5.35 62.27 36.11
CA ASN A 1039 -6.47 62.82 36.90
C ASN A 1039 -7.81 62.10 36.60
N SER A 1040 -8.67 62.10 37.62
CA SER A 1040 -10.08 61.64 37.69
C SER A 1040 -10.96 62.02 36.47
N ARG A 1041 -12.01 61.29 36.06
CA ARG A 1041 -13.18 60.80 36.82
C ARG A 1041 -14.09 59.95 35.89
N ASN A 1042 -14.74 58.95 36.49
CA ASN A 1042 -15.94 58.19 36.11
C ASN A 1042 -16.15 57.72 34.65
N ASP A 1043 -16.06 56.41 34.41
CA ASP A 1043 -17.15 55.63 33.79
C ASP A 1043 -16.97 54.11 34.03
N TYR A 1044 -18.07 53.39 33.86
CA TYR A 1044 -18.41 52.09 34.44
C TYR A 1044 -17.49 50.91 34.09
N SER A 1045 -17.39 50.00 35.07
CA SER A 1045 -16.49 48.85 35.17
C SER A 1045 -16.70 47.76 34.11
N ILE A 1046 -15.68 47.52 33.27
CA ILE A 1046 -15.42 46.23 32.60
C ILE A 1046 -13.98 45.73 32.89
N PRO A 1047 -13.57 45.38 34.14
CA PRO A 1047 -12.28 44.72 34.38
C PRO A 1047 -12.39 43.29 34.93
N CYS A 1048 -13.59 42.75 35.19
CA CYS A 1048 -13.73 41.43 35.81
C CYS A 1048 -13.60 40.24 34.84
N LEU A 1049 -13.68 40.47 33.52
CA LEU A 1049 -13.48 39.41 32.51
C LEU A 1049 -12.01 39.19 32.13
N PHE A 1050 -11.13 40.17 32.42
CA PHE A 1050 -9.72 40.12 31.99
C PHE A 1050 -8.76 39.49 33.03
N LEU A 1051 -9.11 39.50 34.32
CA LEU A 1051 -8.26 38.88 35.34
C LEU A 1051 -8.31 37.34 35.34
N GLY A 1052 -9.35 36.73 34.77
CA GLY A 1052 -9.46 35.27 34.62
C GLY A 1052 -8.57 34.71 33.51
N VAL A 1053 -8.43 35.44 32.40
CA VAL A 1053 -7.69 34.98 31.22
C VAL A 1053 -6.18 35.06 31.46
N THR A 1054 -5.67 36.14 32.05
CA THR A 1054 -4.22 36.26 32.35
C THR A 1054 -3.73 35.35 33.48
N ALA A 1055 -4.61 34.90 34.38
CA ALA A 1055 -4.23 34.00 35.48
C ALA A 1055 -4.10 32.53 35.03
N PHE A 1056 -4.75 32.13 33.93
CA PHE A 1056 -4.64 30.77 33.39
C PHE A 1056 -3.37 30.58 32.53
N PHE A 1057 -2.95 31.62 31.79
CA PHE A 1057 -1.75 31.57 30.93
C PHE A 1057 -0.39 31.59 31.66
N ILE A 1058 -0.36 31.65 33.00
CA ILE A 1058 0.89 31.61 33.78
C ILE A 1058 1.07 30.24 34.50
N ARG A 1059 0.13 29.30 34.35
CA ARG A 1059 0.25 27.92 34.88
C ARG A 1059 -0.36 26.88 33.94
N VAL A 1060 0.26 26.66 32.78
CA VAL A 1060 0.35 25.35 32.11
C VAL A 1060 1.72 25.28 31.46
#